data_AF-A0A287BSC3-F1
#
_entry.id   AF-A0A287BSC3-F1
#
_cell.length_a   1.000
_cell.length_b   1.000
_cell.length_c   1.000
_cell.angle_alpha   90.00
_cell.angle_beta   90.00
_cell.angle_gamma   90.00
#
_symmetry.space_group_name_H-M   'P 1'
#
loop_
_entity.id
_entity.type
_entity.pdbx_description
1 polymer ?
#
loop_
_entity_poly.entity_id
_entity_poly.type
_entity_poly.pdbx_seq_one_letter_code
_entity_poly.pdbx_strand_id
1 'polypeptide(L)'
;MWSIGTLAGSKEKRGNGPCLGEVALGEGAFLPEAIPPRSSPASSDPSKGGRGTGWRSGLEKEKEDKKESQRHRGTERREGHMDRDRERQRYRDKLSDAEADTQRRADKTEGARNTAPKRHRRKLAEDKDTHNETRTGTESEPELAEREADGRTGKPGGKRAREAREPRVRREPSPGAGRERVPRLPAGGALAPRAGLGGGCAGRAPASRGRGRGGRERGRGRAAPAAFGPRGRLYKPAGEVASAASRSRHSAPPDPCTYSTSLLPGQSFTHELFAGLEHQLTPDHWAAHPLPPPPSYLWAPERKQVLECTMISLFLVLAIGSCLTNSLVPEKEKDPKYWRDQAQQTLKNALRLQTLNTNVAKNVIMFLGDGMGVSTVTAARILKGQLHHKPGEETRLEMDKFPYVALSKTYNTNAQVPDSAGTATAYLCGVKANEGTVGVSAATQRTQCNTTQGNEVTSILRWAKDAGKSVGIVTTTRVNHATPSAAYAHSADRDWYSDNEMPPEALIQGCKDIAYQLMHNIRDIEVIMGGGRKYMFPKNRTDVEYEMDEKARGTRLDGLNLIDVWKSFKPRHKHSHYIWNRTELLALDPHTVDYLLGLFEPGDMQYELNRNNVTDPSLSEMVEMAIRILIKNPKGFFLLVEGGRIDHGHHEGKAKQALHEAVEMDRAIEQAGSMTSVEDTLTVVTADHSHVFTFGGYTPRGNSIFGLAPMVSDTDKKPFTAILYGNGPGYKVVGGERENVSMVDYAHDNYQAQSAVPLRHETHGGEDVAIFARGPMAHLLHGVHEQNYIPHVMAYAACIGANRDHCASASSSGSPSPGPLLLLLALLPLGILF
;
A
#
# COMPACT_ATOMS: atom_id res chain seq x y z
N MET A 1 -10.88 -18.35 33.50
CA MET A 1 -10.44 -19.55 34.27
C MET A 1 -9.56 -20.34 33.30
N TRP A 2 -8.26 -20.60 33.52
CA TRP A 2 -7.64 -21.40 34.60
C TRP A 2 -8.23 -22.83 34.62
N SER A 3 -7.46 -23.92 34.55
CA SER A 3 -6.02 -24.16 34.84
C SER A 3 -5.40 -25.14 33.81
N ILE A 4 -4.08 -25.15 33.50
CA ILE A 4 -2.91 -25.66 34.29
C ILE A 4 -3.14 -27.10 34.78
N GLY A 5 -2.27 -28.11 34.61
CA GLY A 5 -0.91 -28.23 34.06
C GLY A 5 -0.59 -29.74 33.88
N THR A 6 0.62 -30.32 34.03
CA THR A 6 1.97 -29.84 34.42
C THR A 6 3.01 -30.87 33.91
N LEU A 7 4.29 -30.50 33.77
CA LEU A 7 5.36 -31.44 33.38
C LEU A 7 5.78 -32.38 34.54
N ALA A 8 6.20 -33.60 34.19
CA ALA A 8 7.26 -34.34 34.88
C ALA A 8 7.97 -35.28 33.88
N GLY A 9 9.29 -35.44 33.99
CA GLY A 9 10.10 -36.29 33.10
C GLY A 9 10.99 -37.26 33.87
N SER A 10 11.46 -38.31 33.20
CA SER A 10 12.45 -39.26 33.74
C SER A 10 13.45 -39.71 32.66
N LYS A 11 14.50 -40.43 33.07
CA LYS A 11 15.78 -40.56 32.35
C LYS A 11 15.92 -41.83 31.51
N GLU A 12 16.98 -41.82 30.69
CA GLU A 12 17.65 -42.96 30.06
C GLU A 12 17.97 -44.12 31.06
N LYS A 13 18.36 -45.34 30.69
CA LYS A 13 19.04 -45.83 29.46
C LYS A 13 19.01 -47.38 29.38
N ARG A 14 19.29 -47.95 28.18
CA ARG A 14 19.47 -49.40 27.87
C ARG A 14 18.16 -50.23 27.89
N GLY A 15 17.97 -51.28 27.07
CA GLY A 15 18.71 -51.70 25.87
C GLY A 15 18.98 -53.21 25.77
N ASN A 16 18.17 -53.95 24.99
CA ASN A 16 18.48 -55.19 24.24
C ASN A 16 17.23 -55.70 23.48
N GLY A 17 17.43 -56.45 22.39
CA GLY A 17 16.39 -57.26 21.70
C GLY A 17 16.52 -58.76 22.06
N PRO A 18 16.20 -59.74 21.16
CA PRO A 18 15.81 -59.63 19.74
C PRO A 18 14.65 -60.61 19.31
N CYS A 19 14.67 -61.10 18.06
CA CYS A 19 13.81 -62.12 17.40
C CYS A 19 12.47 -61.58 16.80
N LEU A 20 12.25 -61.56 15.46
CA LEU A 20 12.12 -62.61 14.40
C LEU A 20 10.64 -63.07 14.24
N GLY A 21 10.07 -63.26 13.03
CA GLY A 21 10.52 -62.96 11.65
C GLY A 21 9.89 -63.90 10.59
N GLU A 22 9.69 -63.43 9.35
CA GLU A 22 9.32 -64.21 8.12
C GLU A 22 10.01 -63.52 6.90
N VAL A 23 10.66 -64.16 5.91
CA VAL A 23 10.26 -65.19 4.91
C VAL A 23 9.35 -64.57 3.81
N ALA A 24 9.62 -64.62 2.48
CA ALA A 24 10.57 -65.41 1.69
C ALA A 24 11.21 -64.69 0.46
N LEU A 25 12.28 -65.31 -0.05
CA LEU A 25 12.82 -65.49 -1.42
C LEU A 25 12.17 -64.74 -2.64
N GLY A 26 12.94 -64.30 -3.65
CA GLY A 26 14.40 -64.36 -3.78
C GLY A 26 15.02 -63.91 -5.13
N GLU A 27 16.30 -63.55 -5.03
CA GLU A 27 17.41 -63.50 -6.03
C GLU A 27 17.34 -62.68 -7.34
N GLY A 28 18.34 -61.79 -7.49
CA GLY A 28 18.74 -61.10 -8.72
C GLY A 28 19.90 -60.11 -8.47
N ALA A 29 21.09 -60.37 -9.03
CA ALA A 29 22.29 -59.53 -8.91
C ALA A 29 22.63 -58.86 -10.28
N PHE A 30 23.52 -57.87 -10.45
CA PHE A 30 24.70 -57.42 -9.67
C PHE A 30 24.86 -55.87 -9.68
N LEU A 31 25.96 -55.38 -9.09
CA LEU A 31 26.30 -53.96 -8.78
C LEU A 31 26.72 -53.07 -9.97
N PRO A 32 26.78 -51.73 -9.75
CA PRO A 32 27.99 -50.96 -10.11
C PRO A 32 28.55 -50.09 -8.94
N GLU A 33 29.75 -49.53 -9.14
CA GLU A 33 30.60 -48.86 -8.12
C GLU A 33 30.41 -47.32 -7.99
N ALA A 34 31.10 -46.72 -7.01
CA ALA A 34 31.18 -45.26 -6.79
C ALA A 34 32.62 -44.79 -6.45
N ILE A 35 32.95 -43.52 -6.78
CA ILE A 35 34.33 -42.97 -6.70
C ILE A 35 34.41 -41.74 -5.76
N PRO A 36 35.37 -41.69 -4.81
CA PRO A 36 35.65 -40.51 -3.96
C PRO A 36 36.87 -39.66 -4.45
N PRO A 37 37.03 -38.40 -3.96
CA PRO A 37 38.02 -37.44 -4.49
C PRO A 37 39.42 -37.50 -3.83
N ARG A 38 40.39 -36.80 -4.45
CA ARG A 38 41.79 -36.64 -3.97
C ARG A 38 42.09 -35.25 -3.38
N SER A 39 43.19 -35.14 -2.64
CA SER A 39 43.72 -33.87 -2.09
C SER A 39 45.27 -33.86 -2.03
N SER A 40 45.82 -32.70 -1.65
CA SER A 40 47.17 -32.45 -1.08
C SER A 40 48.33 -32.08 -2.04
N PRO A 41 49.32 -31.24 -1.57
CA PRO A 41 50.34 -30.60 -2.42
C PRO A 41 51.77 -31.12 -2.18
N ALA A 42 52.78 -30.48 -2.79
CA ALA A 42 54.21 -30.70 -2.54
C ALA A 42 55.02 -29.39 -2.56
N SER A 43 56.23 -29.40 -1.97
CA SER A 43 57.12 -28.23 -1.80
C SER A 43 58.61 -28.60 -1.97
N SER A 44 59.45 -27.62 -2.31
CA SER A 44 60.92 -27.68 -2.21
C SER A 44 61.54 -26.27 -2.30
N ASP A 45 62.76 -26.09 -1.78
CA ASP A 45 63.40 -24.78 -1.52
C ASP A 45 64.83 -24.71 -2.17
N PRO A 46 65.85 -23.92 -1.76
CA PRO A 46 66.35 -22.81 -2.58
C PRO A 46 67.82 -22.93 -3.08
N SER A 47 68.27 -21.99 -3.93
CA SER A 47 69.33 -20.98 -3.58
C SER A 47 70.18 -20.42 -4.75
N LYS A 48 70.84 -19.27 -4.49
CA LYS A 48 72.06 -18.68 -5.11
C LYS A 48 72.02 -18.12 -6.56
N GLY A 49 71.94 -16.78 -6.65
CA GLY A 49 73.10 -15.94 -7.06
C GLY A 49 73.07 -15.21 -8.42
N GLY A 50 73.47 -13.92 -8.45
CA GLY A 50 74.00 -13.27 -9.67
C GLY A 50 73.59 -11.82 -9.99
N ARG A 51 74.33 -10.84 -9.42
CA ARG A 51 74.57 -9.43 -9.86
C ARG A 51 73.96 -8.92 -11.20
N GLY A 52 73.37 -7.71 -11.20
CA GLY A 52 73.08 -6.92 -12.42
C GLY A 52 72.48 -5.52 -12.20
N THR A 53 73.28 -4.46 -12.34
CA THR A 53 72.94 -3.01 -12.20
C THR A 53 71.87 -2.49 -13.20
N GLY A 54 71.01 -1.54 -12.80
CA GLY A 54 70.07 -0.91 -13.77
C GLY A 54 69.10 0.22 -13.35
N TRP A 55 69.28 0.92 -12.21
CA TRP A 55 68.32 1.96 -11.78
C TRP A 55 68.61 3.37 -12.33
N ARG A 56 67.89 3.79 -13.39
CA ARG A 56 67.43 5.19 -13.69
C ARG A 56 66.77 5.29 -15.09
N SER A 57 65.43 5.36 -15.14
CA SER A 57 64.68 5.81 -16.34
C SER A 57 63.15 5.96 -16.15
N GLY A 58 62.53 5.23 -15.21
CA GLY A 58 61.06 5.15 -15.12
C GLY A 58 60.30 6.43 -14.71
N LEU A 59 60.91 7.30 -13.90
CA LEU A 59 60.20 8.38 -13.19
C LEU A 59 59.94 9.68 -13.98
N GLU A 60 60.49 9.80 -15.19
CA GLU A 60 60.22 10.94 -16.08
C GLU A 60 59.12 10.61 -17.09
N LYS A 61 59.17 9.40 -17.69
CA LYS A 61 58.16 8.93 -18.65
C LYS A 61 56.74 8.92 -18.05
N GLU A 62 56.60 8.44 -16.82
CA GLU A 62 55.32 8.41 -16.10
C GLU A 62 54.74 9.81 -15.80
N LYS A 63 55.55 10.88 -15.87
CA LYS A 63 55.11 12.27 -15.69
C LYS A 63 54.68 12.93 -17.00
N GLU A 64 55.14 12.45 -18.14
CA GLU A 64 54.69 12.93 -19.46
C GLU A 64 53.35 12.28 -19.82
N ASP A 65 53.23 10.95 -19.69
CA ASP A 65 51.97 10.21 -19.91
C ASP A 65 50.81 10.80 -19.07
N LYS A 66 51.07 11.17 -17.81
CA LYS A 66 50.09 11.80 -16.92
C LYS A 66 49.72 13.23 -17.32
N LYS A 67 50.63 14.00 -17.94
CA LYS A 67 50.33 15.34 -18.49
C LYS A 67 49.49 15.26 -19.77
N GLU A 68 49.79 14.31 -20.65
CA GLU A 68 49.06 14.13 -21.90
C GLU A 68 47.63 13.64 -21.67
N SER A 69 47.44 12.67 -20.75
CA SER A 69 46.12 12.21 -20.31
C SER A 69 45.26 13.36 -19.70
N GLN A 70 45.87 14.27 -18.94
CA GLN A 70 45.17 15.45 -18.41
C GLN A 70 44.82 16.46 -19.50
N ARG A 71 45.63 16.61 -20.56
CA ARG A 71 45.30 17.48 -21.69
C ARG A 71 44.11 16.96 -22.50
N HIS A 72 44.09 15.68 -22.85
CA HIS A 72 42.96 15.08 -23.59
C HIS A 72 41.62 15.20 -22.84
N ARG A 73 41.59 14.90 -21.53
CA ARG A 73 40.39 15.09 -20.70
C ARG A 73 39.96 16.56 -20.58
N GLY A 74 40.87 17.51 -20.80
CA GLY A 74 40.58 18.94 -20.82
C GLY A 74 39.89 19.40 -22.10
N THR A 75 40.24 18.83 -23.25
CA THR A 75 39.55 19.09 -24.53
C THR A 75 38.17 18.44 -24.58
N GLU A 76 38.06 17.16 -24.21
CA GLU A 76 36.77 16.43 -24.18
C GLU A 76 35.73 17.14 -23.29
N ARG A 77 36.17 17.65 -22.13
CA ARG A 77 35.30 18.43 -21.23
C ARG A 77 34.86 19.79 -21.80
N ARG A 78 35.59 20.39 -22.74
CA ARG A 78 35.20 21.65 -23.39
C ARG A 78 34.22 21.41 -24.53
N GLU A 79 34.47 20.41 -25.36
CA GLU A 79 33.57 20.05 -26.47
C GLU A 79 32.24 19.52 -25.93
N GLY A 80 32.29 18.61 -24.95
CA GLY A 80 31.12 18.13 -24.20
C GLY A 80 30.45 19.16 -23.29
N HIS A 81 30.89 20.43 -23.27
CA HIS A 81 30.16 21.55 -22.69
C HIS A 81 29.48 22.37 -23.79
N MET A 82 30.22 22.72 -24.85
CA MET A 82 29.67 23.49 -25.99
C MET A 82 28.49 22.81 -26.68
N ASP A 83 28.50 21.49 -26.85
CA ASP A 83 27.36 20.80 -27.45
C ASP A 83 26.15 20.71 -26.52
N ARG A 84 26.33 20.65 -25.18
CA ARG A 84 25.23 20.76 -24.22
C ARG A 84 24.64 22.17 -24.16
N ASP A 85 25.45 23.21 -24.37
CA ASP A 85 24.95 24.58 -24.48
C ASP A 85 24.20 24.81 -25.80
N ARG A 86 24.67 24.23 -26.91
CA ARG A 86 23.94 24.19 -28.19
C ARG A 86 22.62 23.43 -28.08
N GLU A 87 22.59 22.33 -27.36
CA GLU A 87 21.37 21.53 -27.13
C GLU A 87 20.36 22.29 -26.25
N ARG A 88 20.82 22.93 -25.16
CA ARG A 88 20.01 23.85 -24.35
C ARG A 88 19.46 25.02 -25.17
N GLN A 89 20.24 25.56 -26.11
CA GLN A 89 19.76 26.63 -27.00
C GLN A 89 18.65 26.12 -27.92
N ARG A 90 18.84 25.00 -28.63
CA ARG A 90 17.77 24.37 -29.45
C ARG A 90 16.50 24.07 -28.64
N TYR A 91 16.63 23.75 -27.35
CA TYR A 91 15.48 23.49 -26.48
C TYR A 91 14.73 24.77 -26.11
N ARG A 92 15.44 25.89 -25.89
CA ARG A 92 14.85 27.22 -25.70
C ARG A 92 14.16 27.74 -26.97
N ASP A 93 14.81 27.56 -28.12
CA ASP A 93 14.27 28.01 -29.41
C ASP A 93 12.92 27.30 -29.67
N LYS A 94 12.85 25.97 -29.45
CA LYS A 94 11.60 25.18 -29.52
C LYS A 94 10.52 25.61 -28.52
N LEU A 95 10.89 26.02 -27.31
CA LEU A 95 9.94 26.56 -26.32
C LEU A 95 9.35 27.88 -26.81
N SER A 96 10.18 28.77 -27.35
CA SER A 96 9.72 30.06 -27.90
C SER A 96 8.78 29.87 -29.11
N ASP A 97 9.06 28.90 -29.99
CA ASP A 97 8.17 28.54 -31.09
C ASP A 97 6.81 27.99 -30.59
N ALA A 98 6.81 27.19 -29.52
CA ALA A 98 5.60 26.64 -28.92
C ALA A 98 4.74 27.71 -28.21
N GLU A 99 5.37 28.66 -27.51
CA GLU A 99 4.70 29.83 -26.94
C GLU A 99 4.10 30.72 -28.06
N ALA A 100 4.84 30.92 -29.15
CA ALA A 100 4.38 31.70 -30.29
C ALA A 100 3.18 31.07 -31.04
N ASP A 101 3.14 29.74 -31.19
CA ASP A 101 1.96 29.07 -31.77
C ASP A 101 0.77 29.05 -30.80
N THR A 102 1.02 28.95 -29.49
CA THR A 102 -0.01 29.07 -28.45
C THR A 102 -0.67 30.46 -28.50
N GLN A 103 0.12 31.52 -28.60
CA GLN A 103 -0.40 32.88 -28.76
C GLN A 103 -1.21 33.05 -30.06
N ARG A 104 -0.73 32.52 -31.20
CA ARG A 104 -1.47 32.52 -32.48
C ARG A 104 -2.79 31.76 -32.41
N ARG A 105 -2.94 30.77 -31.52
CA ARG A 105 -4.21 30.06 -31.26
C ARG A 105 -5.15 30.90 -30.39
N ALA A 106 -4.63 31.61 -29.39
CA ALA A 106 -5.40 32.56 -28.59
C ALA A 106 -6.00 33.67 -29.47
N ASP A 107 -5.17 34.37 -30.26
CA ASP A 107 -5.59 35.47 -31.13
C ASP A 107 -6.68 35.04 -32.14
N LYS A 108 -6.57 33.82 -32.70
CA LYS A 108 -7.60 33.23 -33.57
C LYS A 108 -8.92 32.95 -32.85
N THR A 109 -8.85 32.54 -31.58
CA THR A 109 -10.03 32.23 -30.77
C THR A 109 -10.77 33.50 -30.36
N GLU A 110 -10.06 34.59 -30.10
CA GLU A 110 -10.65 35.90 -29.81
C GLU A 110 -11.20 36.58 -31.07
N GLY A 111 -10.49 36.49 -32.20
CA GLY A 111 -11.00 36.94 -33.51
C GLY A 111 -12.33 36.27 -33.90
N ALA A 112 -12.49 34.97 -33.62
CA ALA A 112 -13.71 34.22 -33.90
C ALA A 112 -14.92 34.64 -33.05
N ARG A 113 -14.73 35.30 -31.90
CA ARG A 113 -15.83 35.76 -31.03
C ARG A 113 -16.50 37.05 -31.51
N ASN A 114 -15.86 37.82 -32.39
CA ASN A 114 -16.33 39.15 -32.82
C ASN A 114 -17.18 39.16 -34.11
N THR A 115 -17.54 38.01 -34.68
CA THR A 115 -18.26 37.92 -35.98
C THR A 115 -19.47 36.97 -35.97
N ALA A 116 -20.52 37.29 -35.18
CA ALA A 116 -21.85 36.69 -35.32
C ALA A 116 -22.98 37.73 -35.09
N PRO A 117 -24.14 37.67 -35.79
CA PRO A 117 -25.05 38.82 -35.90
C PRO A 117 -26.25 38.80 -34.92
N LYS A 118 -26.66 40.00 -34.46
CA LYS A 118 -27.89 40.21 -33.67
C LYS A 118 -29.16 40.12 -34.56
N ARG A 119 -30.23 39.45 -34.10
CA ARG A 119 -31.61 39.76 -34.53
C ARG A 119 -32.71 39.26 -33.57
N HIS A 120 -33.49 40.22 -33.04
CA HIS A 120 -34.79 40.07 -32.34
C HIS A 120 -34.79 39.32 -30.99
N ARG A 121 -35.75 39.57 -30.06
CA ARG A 121 -36.93 40.47 -30.09
C ARG A 121 -37.15 41.19 -28.75
N ARG A 122 -37.86 42.33 -28.78
CA ARG A 122 -38.29 43.16 -27.62
C ARG A 122 -39.60 42.65 -26.99
N LYS A 123 -39.90 43.17 -25.78
CA LYS A 123 -41.11 43.06 -24.91
C LYS A 123 -40.88 42.10 -23.72
N LEU A 124 -41.32 42.41 -22.49
CA LEU A 124 -41.95 43.63 -21.94
C LEU A 124 -41.53 43.79 -20.47
N ALA A 125 -41.81 44.94 -19.85
CA ALA A 125 -41.54 45.22 -18.43
C ALA A 125 -42.60 46.20 -17.88
N GLU A 126 -42.51 46.45 -16.57
CA GLU A 126 -43.27 47.41 -15.74
C GLU A 126 -44.59 46.89 -15.10
N ASP A 127 -44.82 47.40 -13.88
CA ASP A 127 -45.90 47.20 -12.90
C ASP A 127 -45.96 45.88 -12.08
N LYS A 128 -46.11 45.90 -10.73
CA LYS A 128 -45.92 47.00 -9.75
C LYS A 128 -45.81 46.50 -8.28
N ASP A 129 -44.98 47.18 -7.49
CA ASP A 129 -45.06 47.54 -6.05
C ASP A 129 -45.69 46.65 -4.92
N THR A 130 -44.86 46.48 -3.87
CA THR A 130 -45.12 46.62 -2.40
C THR A 130 -45.74 45.53 -1.50
N HIS A 131 -44.99 45.27 -0.40
CA HIS A 131 -45.37 44.93 1.00
C HIS A 131 -46.22 43.67 1.33
N ASN A 132 -46.38 43.26 2.60
CA ASN A 132 -45.45 42.99 3.74
C ASN A 132 -46.26 42.38 4.92
N GLU A 133 -45.60 41.65 5.83
CA GLU A 133 -45.93 41.43 7.26
C GLU A 133 -47.21 40.66 7.76
N THR A 134 -46.91 39.63 8.58
CA THR A 134 -47.59 39.15 9.83
C THR A 134 -49.05 38.63 9.90
N ARG A 135 -49.16 37.29 9.97
CA ARG A 135 -49.43 36.46 11.19
C ARG A 135 -50.63 36.77 12.14
N THR A 136 -51.63 35.86 12.12
CA THR A 136 -52.28 35.13 13.24
C THR A 136 -52.96 33.85 12.64
N GLY A 137 -53.07 32.69 13.30
CA GLY A 137 -54.04 32.28 14.34
C GLY A 137 -55.37 31.75 13.71
N THR A 138 -55.99 30.62 14.08
CA THR A 138 -55.69 29.55 15.06
C THR A 138 -56.60 28.29 14.80
N GLU A 139 -56.36 27.18 15.52
CA GLU A 139 -57.33 26.11 15.94
C GLU A 139 -57.78 24.91 15.06
N SER A 140 -57.81 23.74 15.73
CA SER A 140 -58.71 22.56 15.66
C SER A 140 -58.60 21.43 14.59
N GLU A 141 -58.87 20.20 15.08
CA GLU A 141 -58.96 18.88 14.39
C GLU A 141 -60.45 18.39 14.36
N PRO A 142 -60.82 17.08 14.32
CA PRO A 142 -60.46 15.95 13.43
C PRO A 142 -61.69 15.17 12.86
N GLU A 143 -61.47 14.29 11.87
CA GLU A 143 -62.24 13.02 11.59
C GLU A 143 -61.37 12.15 10.62
N LEU A 144 -61.38 10.81 10.46
CA LEU A 144 -62.00 9.57 11.03
C LEU A 144 -62.84 8.71 10.05
N ALA A 145 -62.63 7.38 10.13
CA ALA A 145 -63.48 6.26 9.65
C ALA A 145 -63.69 6.12 8.10
N GLU A 146 -63.99 4.97 7.48
CA GLU A 146 -64.03 3.55 7.93
C GLU A 146 -64.07 2.55 6.73
N ARG A 147 -63.95 1.23 7.00
CA ARG A 147 -64.37 0.04 6.19
C ARG A 147 -63.54 -0.31 4.93
N GLU A 148 -63.15 -1.56 4.64
CA GLU A 148 -63.83 -2.89 4.54
C GLU A 148 -64.61 -3.10 3.22
N ALA A 149 -64.59 -4.26 2.52
CA ALA A 149 -63.87 -5.54 2.75
C ALA A 149 -63.69 -6.39 1.46
N ASP A 150 -62.98 -7.51 1.65
CA ASP A 150 -62.74 -8.77 0.88
C ASP A 150 -63.74 -9.21 -0.24
N GLY A 151 -63.29 -10.05 -1.19
CA GLY A 151 -64.08 -10.50 -2.36
C GLY A 151 -63.41 -11.50 -3.33
N ARG A 152 -63.17 -12.74 -2.88
CA ARG A 152 -62.51 -13.87 -3.58
C ARG A 152 -63.01 -14.32 -4.99
N THR A 153 -62.09 -15.00 -5.70
CA THR A 153 -62.24 -16.10 -6.72
C THR A 153 -62.69 -15.83 -8.17
N GLY A 154 -62.11 -16.59 -9.14
CA GLY A 154 -62.62 -16.70 -10.53
C GLY A 154 -61.63 -17.09 -11.65
N LYS A 155 -61.44 -18.39 -11.92
CA LYS A 155 -61.00 -19.00 -13.21
C LYS A 155 -61.96 -20.18 -13.48
N PRO A 156 -62.23 -20.67 -14.73
CA PRO A 156 -61.26 -20.85 -15.82
C PRO A 156 -61.83 -20.66 -17.27
N GLY A 157 -61.09 -21.08 -18.31
CA GLY A 157 -61.63 -21.38 -19.66
C GLY A 157 -60.86 -20.78 -20.85
N GLY A 158 -60.98 -21.40 -22.04
CA GLY A 158 -60.45 -20.88 -23.32
C GLY A 158 -60.47 -21.90 -24.48
N LYS A 159 -60.35 -21.43 -25.75
CA LYS A 159 -60.05 -22.23 -26.98
C LYS A 159 -60.09 -21.40 -28.29
N ARG A 160 -59.20 -21.73 -29.26
CA ARG A 160 -59.19 -21.41 -30.72
C ARG A 160 -59.00 -19.91 -31.11
N ALA A 161 -58.24 -19.47 -32.12
CA ALA A 161 -57.90 -19.91 -33.50
C ALA A 161 -59.01 -19.57 -34.52
N ARG A 162 -58.76 -18.99 -35.72
CA ARG A 162 -57.55 -18.81 -36.57
C ARG A 162 -57.26 -17.30 -36.86
N GLU A 163 -56.75 -16.71 -37.98
CA GLU A 163 -56.33 -17.17 -39.34
C GLU A 163 -55.32 -16.22 -40.09
N ALA A 164 -54.18 -16.77 -40.55
CA ALA A 164 -53.44 -16.63 -41.82
C ALA A 164 -53.31 -15.32 -42.66
N ARG A 165 -52.05 -14.98 -43.05
CA ARG A 165 -51.52 -15.07 -44.45
C ARG A 165 -49.99 -14.83 -44.56
N GLU A 166 -49.39 -15.22 -45.69
CA GLU A 166 -47.95 -15.28 -46.00
C GLU A 166 -47.71 -14.89 -47.49
N PRO A 167 -46.53 -14.38 -47.91
CA PRO A 167 -45.54 -15.22 -48.64
C PRO A 167 -44.05 -14.87 -48.33
N ARG A 168 -42.99 -15.71 -48.50
CA ARG A 168 -42.60 -16.85 -49.39
C ARG A 168 -41.91 -16.45 -50.73
N VAL A 169 -40.73 -16.97 -51.15
CA VAL A 169 -39.61 -17.78 -50.56
C VAL A 169 -38.34 -17.57 -51.41
N ARG A 170 -37.11 -17.81 -50.89
CA ARG A 170 -35.94 -18.53 -51.54
C ARG A 170 -34.60 -18.27 -50.81
N ARG A 171 -33.54 -19.10 -50.91
CA ARG A 171 -33.34 -20.58 -50.84
C ARG A 171 -31.83 -20.90 -50.92
N GLU A 172 -31.37 -21.98 -50.28
CA GLU A 172 -29.98 -22.49 -50.35
C GLU A 172 -29.65 -23.23 -51.67
N PRO A 173 -28.39 -23.66 -51.92
CA PRO A 173 -28.02 -25.05 -51.53
C PRO A 173 -26.53 -25.32 -51.12
N SER A 174 -26.29 -26.49 -50.52
CA SER A 174 -25.01 -27.25 -50.49
C SER A 174 -25.19 -28.56 -51.28
N PRO A 175 -24.15 -29.23 -51.87
CA PRO A 175 -23.32 -30.22 -51.11
C PRO A 175 -21.92 -30.63 -51.68
N GLY A 176 -21.13 -31.39 -50.88
CA GLY A 176 -20.63 -32.73 -51.31
C GLY A 176 -19.21 -32.97 -51.93
N ALA A 177 -18.20 -33.21 -51.08
CA ALA A 177 -17.13 -34.25 -51.14
C ALA A 177 -16.22 -34.53 -52.40
N GLY A 178 -14.89 -34.63 -52.19
CA GLY A 178 -13.96 -35.37 -53.10
C GLY A 178 -12.42 -35.19 -52.94
N ARG A 179 -11.73 -36.20 -52.37
CA ARG A 179 -10.27 -36.58 -52.40
C ARG A 179 -9.19 -35.61 -52.95
N GLU A 180 -8.05 -35.44 -52.21
CA GLU A 180 -6.76 -36.14 -52.50
C GLU A 180 -5.66 -36.02 -51.38
N ARG A 181 -4.36 -36.28 -51.65
CA ARG A 181 -3.37 -36.80 -50.65
C ARG A 181 -2.07 -35.98 -50.39
N VAL A 182 -1.64 -36.05 -49.13
CA VAL A 182 -0.29 -35.94 -48.50
C VAL A 182 0.93 -36.31 -49.39
N PRO A 183 2.05 -35.54 -49.42
CA PRO A 183 3.28 -35.97 -48.68
C PRO A 183 4.30 -34.91 -48.15
N ARG A 184 4.70 -35.12 -46.88
CA ARG A 184 6.08 -35.19 -46.27
C ARG A 184 7.22 -34.14 -46.48
N LEU A 185 7.87 -33.86 -45.33
CA LEU A 185 9.27 -33.45 -45.05
C LEU A 185 10.37 -34.26 -45.82
N PRO A 186 11.60 -33.72 -46.04
CA PRO A 186 12.68 -33.82 -45.02
C PRO A 186 13.74 -32.67 -44.94
N ALA A 187 14.54 -32.76 -43.85
CA ALA A 187 15.90 -32.26 -43.51
C ALA A 187 16.78 -31.45 -44.50
N GLY A 188 17.81 -30.69 -44.05
CA GLY A 188 18.26 -30.40 -42.67
C GLY A 188 19.77 -30.06 -42.57
N GLY A 189 20.19 -29.44 -41.45
CA GLY A 189 21.59 -29.05 -41.15
C GLY A 189 22.08 -27.74 -41.83
N ALA A 190 23.22 -27.14 -41.47
CA ALA A 190 24.04 -27.26 -40.26
C ALA A 190 25.07 -26.09 -40.19
N LEU A 191 25.65 -25.86 -39.00
CA LEU A 191 26.85 -25.03 -38.72
C LEU A 191 26.76 -23.49 -38.89
N ALA A 192 27.69 -22.83 -38.20
CA ALA A 192 27.98 -21.38 -38.15
C ALA A 192 29.54 -21.24 -38.11
N PRO A 193 30.17 -20.11 -37.71
CA PRO A 193 29.78 -18.69 -37.62
C PRO A 193 30.82 -17.79 -38.37
N ARG A 194 31.01 -16.53 -37.90
CA ARG A 194 32.02 -15.52 -38.31
C ARG A 194 31.73 -14.75 -39.61
N ALA A 195 32.30 -13.56 -39.88
CA ALA A 195 32.76 -12.41 -39.06
C ALA A 195 33.38 -11.38 -40.04
N GLY A 196 33.57 -10.12 -39.63
CA GLY A 196 34.61 -9.26 -40.21
C GLY A 196 34.18 -7.94 -40.89
N LEU A 197 34.33 -6.84 -40.12
CA LEU A 197 35.15 -5.65 -40.43
C LEU A 197 35.05 -4.93 -41.79
N GLY A 198 35.00 -3.59 -41.72
CA GLY A 198 35.27 -2.66 -42.83
C GLY A 198 33.99 -2.11 -43.49
N GLY A 199 33.76 -0.80 -43.64
CA GLY A 199 34.53 0.38 -43.22
C GLY A 199 35.23 1.11 -44.38
N GLY A 200 34.99 2.42 -44.52
CA GLY A 200 35.64 3.28 -45.52
C GLY A 200 34.66 4.26 -46.21
N CYS A 201 35.04 5.54 -46.30
CA CYS A 201 34.20 6.60 -46.87
C CYS A 201 34.80 7.18 -48.18
N ALA A 202 33.98 7.36 -49.22
CA ALA A 202 34.09 8.39 -50.28
C ALA A 202 33.00 8.16 -51.36
N GLY A 203 32.48 9.16 -52.08
CA GLY A 203 32.64 10.61 -51.94
C GLY A 203 32.33 11.39 -53.24
N ARG A 204 32.00 12.69 -53.09
CA ARG A 204 31.86 13.74 -54.14
C ARG A 204 30.62 13.72 -55.05
N ALA A 205 30.10 14.93 -55.32
CA ALA A 205 29.20 15.28 -56.43
C ALA A 205 30.01 15.76 -57.66
N PRO A 206 29.37 16.17 -58.78
CA PRO A 206 29.24 17.63 -58.95
C PRO A 206 27.99 18.20 -59.68
N ALA A 207 27.74 19.46 -59.33
CA ALA A 207 26.77 20.47 -59.76
C ALA A 207 26.30 20.62 -61.24
N SER A 208 25.04 21.09 -61.35
CA SER A 208 24.47 22.01 -62.37
C SER A 208 23.10 22.53 -61.84
N ARG A 209 22.40 23.59 -62.30
CA ARG A 209 22.56 24.88 -63.03
C ARG A 209 21.21 25.64 -62.81
N GLY A 210 21.01 26.97 -62.80
CA GLY A 210 21.87 28.17 -62.87
C GLY A 210 21.06 29.42 -63.34
N ARG A 211 21.43 30.65 -62.91
CA ARG A 211 20.84 31.99 -63.22
C ARG A 211 19.51 32.36 -62.49
N GLY A 212 19.21 33.63 -62.14
CA GLY A 212 20.05 34.86 -62.08
C GLY A 212 19.28 36.21 -62.14
N ARG A 213 19.85 37.30 -61.54
CA ARG A 213 19.34 38.71 -61.39
C ARG A 213 18.23 38.89 -60.31
N GLY A 214 18.15 39.96 -59.49
CA GLY A 214 19.00 41.15 -59.21
C GLY A 214 18.51 42.47 -59.84
N GLY A 215 18.45 43.64 -59.18
CA GLY A 215 18.77 44.06 -57.78
C GLY A 215 18.94 45.60 -57.63
N ARG A 216 18.87 46.20 -56.41
CA ARG A 216 19.33 47.57 -55.95
C ARG A 216 18.53 48.19 -54.76
N GLU A 217 19.29 48.58 -53.71
CA GLU A 217 19.38 49.90 -53.02
C GLU A 217 18.20 50.82 -52.59
N ARG A 218 18.51 51.61 -51.52
CA ARG A 218 17.89 52.87 -50.99
C ARG A 218 16.69 52.72 -50.02
N GLY A 219 16.55 53.51 -48.94
CA GLY A 219 17.52 54.39 -48.25
C GLY A 219 16.93 55.66 -47.58
N ARG A 220 17.17 55.84 -46.26
CA ARG A 220 16.76 56.99 -45.39
C ARG A 220 15.23 57.06 -45.11
N GLY A 221 14.72 57.74 -44.06
CA GLY A 221 15.36 58.60 -43.04
C GLY A 221 14.54 58.76 -41.73
N ARG A 222 14.92 59.72 -40.87
CA ARG A 222 14.42 59.92 -39.48
C ARG A 222 13.15 60.80 -39.41
N ALA A 223 12.32 60.63 -38.37
CA ALA A 223 11.56 61.72 -37.73
C ALA A 223 11.08 61.40 -36.29
N ALA A 224 11.18 62.41 -35.42
CA ALA A 224 10.53 62.66 -34.11
C ALA A 224 10.67 64.21 -33.87
N PRO A 225 10.18 64.88 -32.79
CA PRO A 225 9.44 64.43 -31.59
C PRO A 225 8.25 65.37 -31.17
N ALA A 226 7.74 65.24 -29.93
CA ALA A 226 7.15 66.31 -29.06
C ALA A 226 5.80 67.00 -29.49
N ALA A 227 5.06 67.76 -28.64
CA ALA A 227 4.78 67.77 -27.18
C ALA A 227 3.64 68.81 -26.86
N PHE A 228 3.28 69.02 -25.58
CA PHE A 228 2.31 70.01 -25.02
C PHE A 228 0.80 69.77 -25.29
N GLY A 229 -0.18 70.31 -24.53
CA GLY A 229 -0.15 71.17 -23.32
C GLY A 229 -1.55 71.33 -22.65
N PRO A 230 -1.67 71.98 -21.45
CA PRO A 230 -2.77 71.65 -20.50
C PRO A 230 -3.76 72.78 -20.08
N ARG A 231 -4.88 72.38 -19.42
CA ARG A 231 -5.80 73.10 -18.48
C ARG A 231 -6.82 72.09 -17.88
N GLY A 232 -7.43 72.24 -16.70
CA GLY A 232 -7.13 73.12 -15.54
C GLY A 232 -8.31 73.43 -14.59
N ARG A 233 -8.15 73.12 -13.27
CA ARG A 233 -8.96 73.51 -12.05
C ARG A 233 -10.06 72.55 -11.50
N LEU A 234 -9.86 72.15 -10.23
CA LEU A 234 -10.80 72.00 -9.08
C LEU A 234 -12.04 71.05 -9.21
N TYR A 235 -12.48 70.29 -8.19
CA TYR A 235 -12.39 70.45 -6.71
C TYR A 235 -11.98 69.14 -5.95
N LYS A 236 -11.88 69.24 -4.61
CA LYS A 236 -11.45 68.22 -3.60
C LYS A 236 -12.47 67.07 -3.32
N PRO A 237 -12.12 66.01 -2.54
CA PRO A 237 -10.83 65.31 -2.30
C PRO A 237 -11.02 63.78 -2.60
N ALA A 238 -10.66 62.70 -1.88
CA ALA A 238 -9.76 62.24 -0.77
C ALA A 238 -9.68 60.68 -0.88
N GLY A 239 -8.79 59.91 -0.26
CA GLY A 239 -7.45 60.15 0.32
C GLY A 239 -6.84 58.78 0.72
N GLU A 240 -5.73 58.33 0.14
CA GLU A 240 -4.31 58.49 0.58
C GLU A 240 -3.80 57.32 1.46
N VAL A 241 -2.53 56.87 1.51
CA VAL A 241 -1.32 56.81 0.64
C VAL A 241 -0.40 55.77 1.37
N ALA A 242 0.14 54.67 0.82
CA ALA A 242 1.01 54.41 -0.34
C ALA A 242 2.54 54.65 -0.14
N SER A 243 3.28 53.56 0.15
CA SER A 243 4.64 53.18 -0.33
C SER A 243 5.70 54.25 -0.68
N ALA A 244 6.91 54.12 -0.09
CA ALA A 244 8.21 54.41 -0.74
C ALA A 244 9.41 53.74 -0.02
N ALA A 245 10.59 53.68 -0.67
CA ALA A 245 11.83 53.10 -0.11
C ALA A 245 13.11 53.86 -0.58
N SER A 246 14.23 53.79 0.18
CA SER A 246 15.60 53.66 -0.37
C SER A 246 16.79 53.74 0.66
N ARG A 247 17.86 53.00 0.33
CA ARG A 247 19.32 53.29 0.52
C ARG A 247 19.98 53.44 1.92
N SER A 248 20.61 52.34 2.34
CA SER A 248 22.06 52.20 2.71
C SER A 248 22.72 53.03 3.84
N ARG A 249 23.36 52.32 4.79
CA ARG A 249 24.82 52.39 5.14
C ARG A 249 25.22 51.31 6.16
N HIS A 250 26.52 51.20 6.45
CA HIS A 250 27.13 50.39 7.53
C HIS A 250 26.65 50.89 8.93
N SER A 251 26.76 50.17 10.06
CA SER A 251 27.87 49.33 10.56
C SER A 251 27.42 48.25 11.57
N ALA A 252 28.37 47.43 12.05
CA ALA A 252 28.16 46.40 13.08
C ALA A 252 28.59 46.89 14.51
N PRO A 253 28.63 46.02 15.55
CA PRO A 253 27.80 46.12 16.76
C PRO A 253 28.44 46.89 17.93
N PRO A 254 27.78 46.95 19.11
CA PRO A 254 28.28 46.12 20.21
C PRO A 254 27.22 45.50 21.16
N ASP A 255 27.56 44.33 21.69
CA ASP A 255 27.13 43.75 22.99
C ASP A 255 28.15 44.13 24.09
N PRO A 256 27.96 43.81 25.40
CA PRO A 256 26.77 43.32 26.12
C PRO A 256 26.43 44.14 27.40
N CYS A 257 25.37 43.76 28.16
CA CYS A 257 25.44 43.37 29.60
C CYS A 257 24.14 43.54 30.44
N THR A 258 24.07 42.73 31.51
CA THR A 258 23.35 42.91 32.80
C THR A 258 21.80 42.94 32.90
N TYR A 259 21.27 41.77 33.31
CA TYR A 259 20.44 41.53 34.52
C TYR A 259 19.01 42.11 34.75
N SER A 260 18.12 41.15 35.02
CA SER A 260 17.05 41.11 36.06
C SER A 260 15.71 41.84 35.91
N THR A 261 14.68 41.01 35.65
CA THR A 261 13.44 40.84 36.45
C THR A 261 12.81 42.01 37.22
N SER A 262 11.54 42.31 36.91
CA SER A 262 10.53 42.66 37.90
C SER A 262 9.14 42.13 37.46
N LEU A 263 8.22 41.93 38.42
CA LEU A 263 6.91 41.30 38.22
C LEU A 263 5.78 42.32 38.03
N LEU A 264 4.70 41.87 37.37
CA LEU A 264 3.43 42.61 37.30
C LEU A 264 2.56 42.31 38.54
N PRO A 265 1.80 43.29 39.08
CA PRO A 265 0.76 43.04 40.06
C PRO A 265 -0.52 42.49 39.40
N GLY A 266 -1.27 41.65 40.12
CA GLY A 266 -2.57 41.12 39.68
C GLY A 266 -3.77 41.75 40.38
N GLN A 267 -4.96 41.22 40.11
CA GLN A 267 -6.16 41.39 40.95
C GLN A 267 -7.02 40.12 40.92
N SER A 268 -7.89 39.98 41.92
CA SER A 268 -8.58 38.75 42.31
C SER A 268 -10.08 38.80 42.04
N PHE A 269 -10.77 37.64 42.06
CA PHE A 269 -12.09 37.51 42.68
C PHE A 269 -12.37 36.07 43.17
N THR A 270 -12.97 36.01 44.36
CA THR A 270 -13.77 34.96 45.07
C THR A 270 -14.22 33.68 44.34
N HIS A 271 -14.57 32.56 45.01
CA HIS A 271 -15.15 32.40 46.36
C HIS A 271 -14.91 30.97 46.93
N GLU A 272 -14.95 30.80 48.25
CA GLU A 272 -14.87 29.49 48.94
C GLU A 272 -15.95 29.39 50.06
N LEU A 273 -16.25 28.18 50.60
CA LEU A 273 -17.35 27.98 51.57
C LEU A 273 -17.19 26.77 52.54
N PHE A 274 -16.54 27.04 53.69
CA PHE A 274 -16.75 26.44 55.05
C PHE A 274 -16.30 25.02 55.46
N ALA A 275 -16.04 24.96 56.79
CA ALA A 275 -15.85 23.82 57.71
C ALA A 275 -14.52 22.99 57.59
N GLY A 276 -13.63 22.93 58.58
CA GLY A 276 -13.52 23.69 59.85
C GLY A 276 -13.68 22.84 61.13
N LEU A 277 -12.60 22.69 61.90
CA LEU A 277 -12.60 22.30 63.33
C LEU A 277 -11.27 22.74 63.99
N GLU A 278 -11.30 23.00 65.30
CA GLU A 278 -10.28 23.77 66.02
C GLU A 278 -9.31 22.91 66.84
N HIS A 279 -8.12 23.44 67.17
CA HIS A 279 -7.78 23.86 68.56
C HIS A 279 -6.35 24.46 68.67
N GLN A 280 -6.27 25.68 69.22
CA GLN A 280 -5.37 26.16 70.31
C GLN A 280 -3.84 25.81 70.31
N LEU A 281 -2.89 26.68 70.67
CA LEU A 281 -2.90 28.06 71.22
C LEU A 281 -1.53 28.76 70.94
N THR A 282 -1.36 30.03 71.35
CA THR A 282 -0.28 30.97 70.98
C THR A 282 0.44 31.57 72.22
N PRO A 283 1.34 32.61 72.16
CA PRO A 283 2.48 32.93 71.28
C PRO A 283 3.80 33.28 72.08
N ASP A 284 4.70 34.10 71.50
CA ASP A 284 5.66 35.05 72.15
C ASP A 284 7.04 34.53 72.67
N HIS A 285 8.17 35.28 72.64
CA HIS A 285 8.56 36.53 71.93
C HIS A 285 10.12 36.72 71.87
N TRP A 286 10.59 37.57 70.94
CA TRP A 286 11.83 38.41 70.94
C TRP A 286 13.28 37.83 71.06
N ALA A 287 14.19 38.47 70.30
CA ALA A 287 15.55 38.05 69.89
C ALA A 287 16.77 38.46 70.79
N ALA A 288 17.93 37.81 70.56
CA ALA A 288 19.30 38.40 70.62
C ALA A 288 20.40 37.46 70.03
N HIS A 289 21.56 38.03 69.63
CA HIS A 289 22.81 37.34 69.21
C HIS A 289 23.92 37.49 70.30
N PRO A 290 25.19 36.97 70.21
CA PRO A 290 25.86 36.13 69.20
C PRO A 290 26.66 34.90 69.77
N LEU A 291 27.62 34.36 69.00
CA LEU A 291 28.40 33.11 69.19
C LEU A 291 29.57 33.15 70.21
N PRO A 292 30.01 31.97 70.69
CA PRO A 292 31.43 31.62 70.86
C PRO A 292 31.89 30.43 69.95
N PRO A 293 33.20 30.23 69.70
CA PRO A 293 33.71 29.25 68.73
C PRO A 293 34.14 27.88 69.32
N PRO A 294 34.09 26.78 68.54
CA PRO A 294 34.74 25.50 68.87
C PRO A 294 36.21 25.42 68.38
N PRO A 295 37.05 24.54 68.97
CA PRO A 295 38.50 24.49 68.70
C PRO A 295 38.90 23.60 67.52
N SER A 296 40.12 23.82 67.02
CA SER A 296 40.79 22.99 66.01
C SER A 296 41.65 21.88 66.64
N TYR A 297 41.61 20.66 66.07
CA TYR A 297 42.67 19.65 66.25
C TYR A 297 42.81 18.72 65.03
N LEU A 298 43.95 18.01 64.96
CA LEU A 298 44.60 17.49 63.74
C LEU A 298 44.03 16.17 63.16
N TRP A 299 44.51 15.81 61.96
CA TRP A 299 44.21 14.59 61.21
C TRP A 299 44.73 13.28 61.84
N ALA A 300 44.12 12.17 61.44
CA ALA A 300 44.71 10.82 61.46
C ALA A 300 44.65 10.21 60.02
N PRO A 301 45.75 9.61 59.50
CA PRO A 301 45.91 9.40 58.05
C PRO A 301 45.36 8.08 57.45
N GLU A 302 44.54 7.31 58.16
CA GLU A 302 44.17 5.94 57.73
C GLU A 302 42.91 5.83 56.84
N ARG A 303 42.08 6.88 56.74
CA ARG A 303 40.80 6.81 56.00
C ARG A 303 40.89 7.06 54.48
N LYS A 304 42.07 7.37 53.93
CA LYS A 304 42.24 7.58 52.47
C LYS A 304 42.34 6.27 51.69
N GLN A 305 43.22 5.36 52.09
CA GLN A 305 43.48 4.13 51.32
C GLN A 305 42.23 3.24 51.18
N VAL A 306 41.39 3.13 52.20
CA VAL A 306 40.14 2.35 52.13
C VAL A 306 39.13 2.98 51.16
N LEU A 307 39.05 4.31 51.12
CA LEU A 307 38.14 5.03 50.22
C LEU A 307 38.65 5.03 48.76
N GLU A 308 39.96 5.16 48.57
CA GLU A 308 40.59 5.09 47.24
C GLU A 308 40.50 3.65 46.67
N CYS A 309 40.81 2.61 47.46
CA CYS A 309 40.66 1.21 47.02
C CYS A 309 39.21 0.81 46.71
N THR A 310 38.21 1.33 47.45
CA THR A 310 36.80 1.05 47.15
C THR A 310 36.31 1.80 45.92
N MET A 311 36.71 3.07 45.72
CA MET A 311 36.42 3.82 44.50
C MET A 311 37.10 3.20 43.26
N ILE A 312 38.36 2.76 43.38
CA ILE A 312 39.07 2.05 42.30
C ILE A 312 38.41 0.70 42.00
N SER A 313 37.95 -0.04 43.02
CA SER A 313 37.22 -1.29 42.82
C SER A 313 35.87 -1.07 42.12
N LEU A 314 35.14 -0.01 42.48
CA LEU A 314 33.88 0.34 41.83
C LEU A 314 34.11 0.80 40.38
N PHE A 315 35.16 1.58 40.12
CA PHE A 315 35.58 1.91 38.76
C PHE A 315 36.05 0.70 37.96
N LEU A 316 36.73 -0.29 38.57
CA LEU A 316 37.07 -1.55 37.91
C LEU A 316 35.82 -2.36 37.57
N VAL A 317 34.84 -2.46 38.46
CA VAL A 317 33.58 -3.17 38.20
C VAL A 317 32.77 -2.47 37.09
N LEU A 318 32.72 -1.14 37.08
CA LEU A 318 32.09 -0.36 36.00
C LEU A 318 32.86 -0.47 34.68
N ALA A 319 34.20 -0.48 34.71
CA ALA A 319 35.04 -0.65 33.53
C ALA A 319 34.97 -2.07 32.97
N ILE A 320 34.92 -3.11 33.81
CA ILE A 320 34.71 -4.50 33.40
C ILE A 320 33.29 -4.68 32.85
N GLY A 321 32.28 -4.06 33.48
CA GLY A 321 30.92 -3.97 32.93
C GLY A 321 30.85 -3.26 31.57
N SER A 322 31.73 -2.29 31.33
CA SER A 322 31.87 -1.59 30.04
C SER A 322 32.71 -2.36 29.02
N CYS A 323 33.60 -3.24 29.47
CA CYS A 323 34.45 -4.10 28.64
C CYS A 323 33.79 -5.44 28.27
N LEU A 324 32.62 -5.76 28.85
CA LEU A 324 31.70 -6.72 28.27
C LEU A 324 31.05 -6.11 27.03
N THR A 325 31.81 -6.10 25.92
CA THR A 325 31.26 -5.99 24.58
C THR A 325 30.39 -7.22 24.30
N ASN A 326 29.14 -7.16 24.77
CA ASN A 326 28.12 -8.16 24.47
C ASN A 326 28.13 -8.40 22.96
N SER A 327 28.39 -9.64 22.56
CA SER A 327 28.43 -9.98 21.16
C SER A 327 27.05 -9.74 20.56
N LEU A 328 26.97 -8.81 19.60
CA LEU A 328 25.75 -8.53 18.84
C LEU A 328 25.24 -9.78 18.09
N VAL A 329 26.10 -10.79 17.92
CA VAL A 329 25.74 -12.14 17.48
C VAL A 329 25.39 -12.99 18.71
N PRO A 330 24.14 -13.46 18.86
CA PRO A 330 23.74 -14.35 19.96
C PRO A 330 24.64 -15.59 20.04
N GLU A 331 24.97 -16.07 21.24
CA GLU A 331 25.95 -17.16 21.44
C GLU A 331 25.66 -18.42 20.59
N LYS A 332 24.38 -18.82 20.46
CA LYS A 332 23.95 -19.95 19.62
C LYS A 332 24.36 -19.78 18.14
N GLU A 333 24.40 -18.55 17.65
CA GLU A 333 24.62 -18.19 16.24
C GLU A 333 26.12 -18.12 15.89
N LYS A 334 27.00 -18.17 16.90
CA LYS A 334 28.45 -18.33 16.71
C LYS A 334 28.83 -19.77 16.36
N ASP A 335 28.01 -20.77 16.71
CA ASP A 335 28.25 -22.18 16.41
C ASP A 335 27.78 -22.51 14.97
N PRO A 336 28.67 -22.93 14.05
CA PRO A 336 28.29 -23.39 12.72
C PRO A 336 27.33 -24.60 12.72
N LYS A 337 27.15 -25.31 13.84
CA LYS A 337 26.12 -26.35 14.00
C LYS A 337 24.71 -25.76 13.99
N TYR A 338 24.47 -24.60 14.61
CA TYR A 338 23.14 -23.97 14.65
C TYR A 338 22.60 -23.72 13.24
N TRP A 339 23.39 -23.06 12.40
CA TRP A 339 23.04 -22.76 11.01
C TRP A 339 22.87 -24.02 10.15
N ARG A 340 23.73 -25.04 10.33
CA ARG A 340 23.60 -26.32 9.62
C ARG A 340 22.36 -27.09 10.03
N ASP A 341 22.04 -27.18 11.32
CA ASP A 341 20.85 -27.86 11.81
C ASP A 341 19.57 -27.16 11.33
N GLN A 342 19.55 -25.82 11.38
CA GLN A 342 18.45 -25.01 10.84
C GLN A 342 18.26 -25.25 9.33
N ALA A 343 19.33 -25.15 8.54
CA ALA A 343 19.27 -25.38 7.09
C ALA A 343 18.83 -26.82 6.74
N GLN A 344 19.32 -27.82 7.48
CA GLN A 344 18.91 -29.22 7.30
C GLN A 344 17.44 -29.44 7.70
N GLN A 345 16.92 -28.75 8.71
CA GLN A 345 15.50 -28.83 9.05
C GLN A 345 14.62 -28.12 8.01
N THR A 346 15.04 -26.97 7.48
CA THR A 346 14.36 -26.29 6.38
C THR A 346 14.33 -27.15 5.12
N LEU A 347 15.45 -27.81 4.78
CA LEU A 347 15.51 -28.77 3.65
C LEU A 347 14.57 -29.96 3.87
N LYS A 348 14.53 -30.55 5.06
CA LYS A 348 13.58 -31.62 5.41
C LYS A 348 12.12 -31.17 5.32
N ASN A 349 11.83 -29.90 5.64
CA ASN A 349 10.49 -29.34 5.49
C ASN A 349 10.13 -29.13 4.01
N ALA A 350 11.05 -28.60 3.19
CA ALA A 350 10.85 -28.46 1.75
C ALA A 350 10.62 -29.81 1.05
N LEU A 351 11.38 -30.85 1.43
CA LEU A 351 11.21 -32.21 0.90
C LEU A 351 9.89 -32.88 1.31
N ARG A 352 9.15 -32.34 2.30
CA ARG A 352 7.78 -32.80 2.64
C ARG A 352 6.69 -32.20 1.74
N LEU A 353 6.99 -31.14 0.98
CA LEU A 353 6.06 -30.52 0.02
C LEU A 353 5.95 -31.30 -1.31
N GLN A 354 6.45 -32.54 -1.37
CA GLN A 354 6.34 -33.41 -2.55
C GLN A 354 4.89 -33.81 -2.86
N THR A 355 4.02 -33.88 -1.86
CA THR A 355 2.57 -34.03 -2.06
C THR A 355 1.94 -32.66 -2.22
N LEU A 356 1.59 -32.30 -3.46
CA LEU A 356 0.88 -31.07 -3.76
C LEU A 356 -0.58 -31.16 -3.26
N ASN A 357 -1.05 -30.16 -2.53
CA ASN A 357 -2.49 -30.05 -2.24
C ASN A 357 -3.22 -29.63 -3.53
N THR A 358 -3.94 -30.58 -4.12
CA THR A 358 -4.79 -30.42 -5.31
C THR A 358 -6.28 -30.53 -4.97
N ASN A 359 -6.67 -30.24 -3.73
CA ASN A 359 -8.08 -30.20 -3.32
C ASN A 359 -8.79 -29.01 -4.00
N VAL A 360 -10.12 -28.96 -3.88
CA VAL A 360 -10.90 -27.77 -4.20
C VAL A 360 -10.85 -26.81 -3.01
N ALA A 361 -10.52 -25.53 -3.27
CA ALA A 361 -10.65 -24.46 -2.29
C ALA A 361 -12.14 -24.17 -2.05
N LYS A 362 -12.68 -24.73 -0.95
CA LYS A 362 -13.99 -24.35 -0.42
C LYS A 362 -13.97 -22.86 -0.05
N ASN A 363 -12.93 -22.40 0.65
CA ASN A 363 -12.79 -21.00 1.06
C ASN A 363 -11.56 -20.37 0.38
N VAL A 364 -11.64 -19.07 0.09
CA VAL A 364 -10.52 -18.28 -0.43
C VAL A 364 -10.40 -17.01 0.42
N ILE A 365 -9.20 -16.74 0.94
CA ILE A 365 -8.90 -15.50 1.64
C ILE A 365 -7.74 -14.81 0.92
N MET A 366 -7.96 -13.55 0.56
CA MET A 366 -6.95 -12.68 -0.02
C MET A 366 -6.58 -11.59 0.98
N PHE A 367 -5.33 -11.56 1.38
CA PHE A 367 -4.74 -10.48 2.17
C PHE A 367 -3.93 -9.57 1.24
N LEU A 368 -4.28 -8.29 1.21
CA LEU A 368 -3.64 -7.24 0.43
C LEU A 368 -2.99 -6.24 1.40
N GLY A 369 -1.68 -6.07 1.32
CA GLY A 369 -1.00 -4.97 1.99
C GLY A 369 -0.75 -3.86 0.98
N ASP A 370 -1.55 -2.80 1.02
CA ASP A 370 -1.46 -1.70 0.04
C ASP A 370 -0.07 -1.05 0.20
N GLY A 371 0.72 -1.01 -0.88
CA GLY A 371 2.13 -0.60 -0.81
C GLY A 371 3.12 -1.55 -0.10
N MET A 372 2.73 -2.73 0.38
CA MET A 372 3.56 -3.61 1.24
C MET A 372 4.66 -4.40 0.48
N GLY A 373 5.59 -3.67 -0.15
CA GLY A 373 6.72 -4.23 -0.90
C GLY A 373 7.75 -5.01 -0.06
N VAL A 374 8.74 -5.61 -0.73
CA VAL A 374 9.70 -6.54 -0.11
C VAL A 374 10.56 -5.89 0.99
N SER A 375 10.88 -4.59 0.84
CA SER A 375 11.53 -3.78 1.87
C SER A 375 10.62 -3.60 3.10
N THR A 376 9.35 -3.24 2.90
CA THR A 376 8.33 -3.08 3.95
C THR A 376 8.10 -4.39 4.71
N VAL A 377 7.89 -5.52 4.02
CA VAL A 377 7.77 -6.85 4.64
C VAL A 377 8.98 -7.17 5.51
N THR A 378 10.19 -6.83 5.05
CA THR A 378 11.42 -7.14 5.80
C THR A 378 11.61 -6.22 7.01
N ALA A 379 11.28 -4.95 6.91
CA ALA A 379 11.31 -4.04 8.04
C ALA A 379 10.21 -4.37 9.09
N ALA A 380 9.02 -4.80 8.63
CA ALA A 380 7.94 -5.27 9.49
C ALA A 380 8.29 -6.59 10.22
N ARG A 381 9.01 -7.51 9.57
CA ARG A 381 9.57 -8.72 10.19
C ARG A 381 10.47 -8.39 11.37
N ILE A 382 11.39 -7.44 11.16
CA ILE A 382 12.30 -6.95 12.20
C ILE A 382 11.50 -6.32 13.35
N LEU A 383 10.53 -5.46 13.03
CA LEU A 383 9.65 -4.83 14.01
C LEU A 383 8.84 -5.85 14.84
N LYS A 384 8.19 -6.85 14.22
CA LYS A 384 7.41 -7.87 14.94
C LYS A 384 8.28 -8.62 15.96
N GLY A 385 9.55 -8.89 15.64
CA GLY A 385 10.48 -9.49 16.60
C GLY A 385 10.93 -8.52 17.71
N GLN A 386 11.18 -7.25 17.39
CA GLN A 386 11.56 -6.22 18.37
C GLN A 386 10.43 -5.90 19.37
N LEU A 387 9.18 -5.88 18.91
CA LEU A 387 7.99 -5.80 19.76
C LEU A 387 7.80 -7.03 20.68
N HIS A 388 8.52 -8.13 20.42
CA HIS A 388 8.60 -9.32 21.27
C HIS A 388 9.96 -9.45 22.00
N HIS A 389 10.69 -8.33 22.16
CA HIS A 389 11.98 -8.23 22.85
C HIS A 389 13.10 -9.15 22.28
N LYS A 390 13.06 -9.40 20.97
CA LYS A 390 14.12 -10.12 20.21
C LYS A 390 14.91 -9.13 19.33
N PRO A 391 16.08 -9.52 18.78
CA PRO A 391 16.81 -8.69 17.82
C PRO A 391 15.95 -8.28 16.62
N GLY A 392 15.16 -9.23 16.09
CA GLY A 392 14.10 -8.97 15.11
C GLY A 392 14.28 -9.77 13.83
N GLU A 393 15.49 -9.78 13.29
CA GLU A 393 15.83 -10.26 11.95
C GLU A 393 15.61 -11.78 11.78
N GLU A 394 15.69 -12.56 12.87
CA GLU A 394 15.43 -14.01 12.87
C GLU A 394 13.96 -14.39 13.17
N THR A 395 13.11 -13.40 13.45
CA THR A 395 11.67 -13.64 13.60
C THR A 395 11.04 -13.92 12.23
N ARG A 396 10.00 -14.76 12.21
CA ARG A 396 9.17 -14.98 11.03
C ARG A 396 7.83 -14.31 11.26
N LEU A 397 7.39 -13.53 10.28
CA LEU A 397 5.99 -13.16 10.09
C LEU A 397 5.13 -14.42 9.90
N GLU A 398 3.82 -14.33 10.00
CA GLU A 398 2.90 -15.39 9.59
C GLU A 398 3.00 -15.62 8.08
N MET A 399 3.06 -14.57 7.27
CA MET A 399 3.25 -14.71 5.82
C MET A 399 4.57 -15.43 5.46
N ASP A 400 5.63 -15.27 6.26
CA ASP A 400 6.89 -16.01 6.10
C ASP A 400 6.75 -17.52 6.34
N LYS A 401 5.65 -17.98 6.96
CA LYS A 401 5.38 -19.41 7.24
C LYS A 401 4.77 -20.13 6.02
N PHE A 402 4.34 -19.41 4.98
CA PHE A 402 3.66 -19.96 3.82
C PHE A 402 4.65 -20.74 2.91
N PRO A 403 4.27 -21.91 2.37
CA PRO A 403 5.19 -22.80 1.65
C PRO A 403 5.51 -22.38 0.20
N TYR A 404 4.68 -21.56 -0.44
CA TYR A 404 4.86 -21.12 -1.82
C TYR A 404 5.01 -19.60 -1.89
N VAL A 405 5.98 -19.15 -2.69
CA VAL A 405 6.29 -17.73 -2.89
C VAL A 405 6.56 -17.46 -4.38
N ALA A 406 6.02 -16.35 -4.87
CA ALA A 406 6.27 -15.82 -6.22
C ALA A 406 6.47 -14.31 -6.18
N LEU A 407 6.92 -13.75 -7.32
CA LEU A 407 6.97 -12.32 -7.59
C LEU A 407 5.83 -11.90 -8.55
N SER A 408 5.33 -10.68 -8.36
CA SER A 408 4.19 -10.10 -9.03
C SER A 408 4.59 -8.79 -9.71
N LYS A 409 4.54 -8.77 -11.05
CA LYS A 409 4.80 -7.55 -11.84
C LYS A 409 3.62 -6.59 -11.77
N THR A 410 3.81 -5.45 -11.13
CA THR A 410 2.74 -4.54 -10.67
C THR A 410 2.26 -3.51 -11.69
N TYR A 411 3.08 -3.19 -12.71
CA TYR A 411 2.82 -2.13 -13.70
C TYR A 411 1.38 -2.10 -14.27
N ASN A 412 0.79 -0.91 -14.40
CA ASN A 412 -0.49 -0.67 -15.07
C ASN A 412 -0.30 -0.54 -16.59
N THR A 413 -1.37 -0.65 -17.38
CA THR A 413 -1.25 -0.62 -18.86
C THR A 413 -0.72 0.69 -19.44
N ASN A 414 -0.79 1.78 -18.69
CA ASN A 414 -0.30 3.11 -19.04
C ASN A 414 0.86 3.62 -18.13
N ALA A 415 1.20 2.93 -17.04
CA ALA A 415 2.14 3.42 -16.02
C ALA A 415 3.06 2.32 -15.47
N GLN A 416 4.37 2.59 -15.43
CA GLN A 416 5.40 1.63 -14.97
C GLN A 416 5.39 1.48 -13.44
N VAL A 417 5.39 2.62 -12.73
CA VAL A 417 4.94 2.69 -11.34
C VAL A 417 3.41 2.79 -11.38
N PRO A 418 2.67 1.86 -10.78
CA PRO A 418 1.21 1.80 -10.88
C PRO A 418 0.51 2.62 -9.78
N ASP A 419 -0.82 2.62 -9.78
CA ASP A 419 -1.65 3.00 -8.63
C ASP A 419 -2.54 1.84 -8.15
N SER A 420 -3.01 1.95 -6.90
CA SER A 420 -3.90 0.97 -6.26
C SER A 420 -5.23 0.67 -7.00
N ALA A 421 -5.69 1.50 -7.95
CA ALA A 421 -6.88 1.21 -8.75
C ALA A 421 -6.59 0.30 -9.95
N GLY A 422 -5.53 0.62 -10.71
CA GLY A 422 -5.10 -0.20 -11.83
C GLY A 422 -4.58 -1.58 -11.39
N THR A 423 -3.96 -1.67 -10.21
CA THR A 423 -3.53 -2.92 -9.59
C THR A 423 -4.71 -3.72 -9.05
N ALA A 424 -5.66 -3.10 -8.34
CA ALA A 424 -6.83 -3.81 -7.80
C ALA A 424 -7.69 -4.43 -8.90
N THR A 425 -7.84 -3.75 -10.04
CA THR A 425 -8.47 -4.34 -11.21
C THR A 425 -7.69 -5.55 -11.75
N ALA A 426 -6.36 -5.53 -11.68
CA ALA A 426 -5.53 -6.68 -12.02
C ALA A 426 -5.73 -7.85 -11.03
N TYR A 427 -5.52 -7.66 -9.73
CA TYR A 427 -5.51 -8.76 -8.76
C TYR A 427 -6.91 -9.18 -8.25
N LEU A 428 -7.98 -8.43 -8.54
CA LEU A 428 -9.36 -8.84 -8.26
C LEU A 428 -10.14 -9.27 -9.51
N CYS A 429 -9.97 -8.62 -10.66
CA CYS A 429 -10.73 -8.94 -11.89
C CYS A 429 -9.92 -9.74 -12.93
N GLY A 430 -8.62 -9.95 -12.71
CA GLY A 430 -7.78 -10.75 -13.59
C GLY A 430 -7.41 -10.07 -14.92
N VAL A 431 -7.56 -8.74 -15.00
CA VAL A 431 -7.26 -7.91 -16.19
C VAL A 431 -6.52 -6.65 -15.74
N LYS A 432 -5.34 -6.36 -16.32
CA LYS A 432 -4.62 -5.11 -16.05
C LYS A 432 -5.36 -3.91 -16.66
N ALA A 433 -5.45 -2.82 -15.90
CA ALA A 433 -6.16 -1.61 -16.24
C ALA A 433 -5.24 -0.38 -16.27
N ASN A 434 -5.81 0.78 -16.58
CA ASN A 434 -5.13 2.07 -16.53
C ASN A 434 -5.09 2.62 -15.09
N GLU A 435 -4.05 3.37 -14.78
CA GLU A 435 -3.89 4.15 -13.56
C GLU A 435 -5.17 4.96 -13.24
N GLY A 436 -5.64 4.88 -12.00
CA GLY A 436 -6.81 5.59 -11.49
C GLY A 436 -8.17 5.07 -11.95
N THR A 437 -8.22 3.94 -12.68
CA THR A 437 -9.48 3.33 -13.13
C THR A 437 -9.80 2.05 -12.35
N VAL A 438 -11.07 1.85 -11.99
CA VAL A 438 -11.51 0.82 -11.03
C VAL A 438 -12.45 -0.18 -11.72
N GLY A 439 -12.11 -1.47 -11.71
CA GLY A 439 -12.97 -2.54 -12.19
C GLY A 439 -13.29 -2.49 -13.69
N VAL A 440 -12.44 -1.84 -14.49
CA VAL A 440 -12.63 -1.62 -15.93
C VAL A 440 -11.36 -1.93 -16.72
N SER A 441 -11.49 -2.32 -17.98
CA SER A 441 -10.34 -2.59 -18.84
C SER A 441 -9.59 -1.31 -19.24
N ALA A 442 -8.37 -1.47 -19.75
CA ALA A 442 -7.52 -0.39 -20.27
C ALA A 442 -8.10 0.40 -21.47
N ALA A 443 -9.28 0.05 -21.98
CA ALA A 443 -10.02 0.85 -22.96
C ALA A 443 -10.79 2.03 -22.31
N THR A 444 -11.06 1.97 -21.00
CA THR A 444 -11.58 3.10 -20.23
C THR A 444 -10.48 4.13 -19.98
N GLN A 445 -10.75 5.39 -20.31
CA GLN A 445 -9.84 6.51 -20.05
C GLN A 445 -10.20 7.16 -18.71
N ARG A 446 -9.20 7.53 -17.92
CA ARG A 446 -9.41 8.13 -16.59
C ARG A 446 -10.32 9.38 -16.68
N THR A 447 -11.23 9.50 -15.72
CA THR A 447 -12.26 10.56 -15.61
C THR A 447 -13.32 10.61 -16.74
N GLN A 448 -13.16 9.85 -17.84
CA GLN A 448 -14.09 9.86 -18.98
C GLN A 448 -15.22 8.84 -18.81
N CYS A 449 -16.29 9.24 -18.11
CA CYS A 449 -17.45 8.39 -17.80
C CYS A 449 -18.00 7.61 -19.02
N ASN A 450 -18.18 8.27 -20.16
CA ASN A 450 -18.63 7.67 -21.43
C ASN A 450 -17.75 6.53 -21.97
N THR A 451 -16.52 6.34 -21.46
CA THR A 451 -15.65 5.21 -21.81
C THR A 451 -15.78 4.00 -20.87
N THR A 452 -16.62 4.08 -19.83
CA THR A 452 -16.86 2.98 -18.87
C THR A 452 -17.67 1.85 -19.50
N GLN A 453 -18.72 2.20 -20.27
CA GLN A 453 -19.75 1.24 -20.70
C GLN A 453 -19.23 0.26 -21.76
N GLY A 454 -19.37 -1.03 -21.50
CA GLY A 454 -18.86 -2.12 -22.32
C GLY A 454 -17.40 -2.50 -22.03
N ASN A 455 -16.75 -1.81 -21.09
CA ASN A 455 -15.37 -2.04 -20.66
C ASN A 455 -15.26 -2.58 -19.22
N GLU A 456 -16.38 -2.82 -18.54
CA GLU A 456 -16.46 -3.36 -17.18
C GLU A 456 -15.87 -4.79 -17.10
N VAL A 457 -15.04 -5.06 -16.09
CA VAL A 457 -14.47 -6.40 -15.83
C VAL A 457 -14.91 -6.92 -14.47
N THR A 458 -15.44 -8.14 -14.44
CA THR A 458 -16.01 -8.74 -13.22
C THR A 458 -14.94 -9.28 -12.28
N SER A 459 -15.15 -9.09 -10.98
CA SER A 459 -14.21 -9.47 -9.92
C SER A 459 -14.35 -10.93 -9.47
N ILE A 460 -13.31 -11.47 -8.82
CA ILE A 460 -13.39 -12.76 -8.14
C ILE A 460 -14.40 -12.78 -7.00
N LEU A 461 -14.65 -11.64 -6.34
CA LEU A 461 -15.74 -11.51 -5.37
C LEU A 461 -17.09 -11.75 -6.05
N ARG A 462 -17.32 -11.16 -7.23
CA ARG A 462 -18.51 -11.43 -8.04
C ARG A 462 -18.58 -12.89 -8.48
N TRP A 463 -17.48 -13.48 -8.97
CA TRP A 463 -17.43 -14.88 -9.40
C TRP A 463 -17.73 -15.86 -8.26
N ALA A 464 -17.25 -15.58 -7.04
CA ALA A 464 -17.55 -16.37 -5.85
C ALA A 464 -19.04 -16.28 -5.51
N LYS A 465 -19.62 -15.08 -5.59
CA LYS A 465 -21.03 -14.85 -5.30
C LYS A 465 -21.96 -15.50 -6.32
N ASP A 466 -21.63 -15.45 -7.61
CA ASP A 466 -22.39 -16.13 -8.68
C ASP A 466 -22.29 -17.67 -8.60
N ALA A 467 -21.29 -18.23 -7.89
CA ALA A 467 -21.24 -19.66 -7.52
C ALA A 467 -22.08 -19.98 -6.26
N GLY A 468 -22.56 -18.96 -5.55
CA GLY A 468 -23.29 -19.05 -4.29
C GLY A 468 -22.41 -19.22 -3.05
N LYS A 469 -21.12 -18.89 -3.14
CA LYS A 469 -20.28 -18.67 -1.95
C LYS A 469 -20.68 -17.36 -1.28
N SER A 470 -20.46 -17.26 0.02
CA SER A 470 -20.62 -15.98 0.73
C SER A 470 -19.39 -15.10 0.52
N VAL A 471 -19.55 -13.79 0.61
CA VAL A 471 -18.48 -12.85 0.27
C VAL A 471 -18.33 -11.73 1.28
N GLY A 472 -17.08 -11.34 1.54
CA GLY A 472 -16.77 -10.24 2.45
C GLY A 472 -15.59 -9.36 2.02
N ILE A 473 -15.62 -8.12 2.51
CA ILE A 473 -14.59 -7.10 2.37
C ILE A 473 -14.28 -6.55 3.76
N VAL A 474 -13.00 -6.54 4.14
CA VAL A 474 -12.47 -5.98 5.38
C VAL A 474 -11.27 -5.10 5.05
N THR A 475 -11.20 -3.86 5.56
CA THR A 475 -10.10 -2.94 5.28
C THR A 475 -9.86 -1.93 6.40
N THR A 476 -8.62 -1.42 6.56
CA THR A 476 -8.33 -0.22 7.37
C THR A 476 -8.49 1.11 6.60
N THR A 477 -8.82 1.10 5.31
CA THR A 477 -9.24 2.31 4.57
C THR A 477 -10.74 2.53 4.66
N ARG A 478 -11.24 3.59 4.01
CA ARG A 478 -12.65 3.70 3.64
C ARG A 478 -13.05 2.51 2.74
N VAL A 479 -14.24 1.93 2.92
CA VAL A 479 -14.69 0.77 2.12
C VAL A 479 -14.89 1.08 0.64
N ASN A 480 -14.89 2.37 0.26
CA ASN A 480 -14.90 2.88 -1.11
C ASN A 480 -13.51 3.37 -1.59
N HIS A 481 -12.40 2.90 -0.99
CA HIS A 481 -11.05 3.12 -1.53
C HIS A 481 -10.80 2.27 -2.79
N ALA A 482 -9.72 2.51 -3.55
CA ALA A 482 -9.47 1.83 -4.82
C ALA A 482 -9.43 0.29 -4.71
N THR A 483 -8.64 -0.21 -3.76
CA THR A 483 -8.46 -1.64 -3.45
C THR A 483 -9.78 -2.39 -3.20
N PRO A 484 -10.64 -2.00 -2.23
CA PRO A 484 -11.90 -2.69 -1.99
C PRO A 484 -12.90 -2.44 -3.13
N SER A 485 -12.82 -1.29 -3.81
CA SER A 485 -13.79 -0.91 -4.85
C SER A 485 -13.71 -1.75 -6.10
N ALA A 486 -12.52 -2.18 -6.55
CA ALA A 486 -12.41 -3.08 -7.70
C ALA A 486 -13.02 -4.47 -7.43
N ALA A 487 -13.38 -4.79 -6.17
CA ALA A 487 -14.15 -5.98 -5.84
C ALA A 487 -15.64 -5.90 -6.26
N TYR A 488 -16.21 -4.70 -6.47
CA TYR A 488 -17.65 -4.51 -6.69
C TYR A 488 -18.06 -3.38 -7.65
N ALA A 489 -17.22 -2.38 -7.89
CA ALA A 489 -17.52 -1.18 -8.67
C ALA A 489 -16.81 -1.15 -10.03
N HIS A 490 -17.39 -0.40 -10.96
CA HIS A 490 -16.83 -0.09 -12.27
C HIS A 490 -16.81 1.44 -12.43
N SER A 491 -15.64 2.06 -12.44
CA SER A 491 -15.48 3.52 -12.47
C SER A 491 -14.31 3.96 -13.34
N ALA A 492 -14.54 5.02 -14.13
CA ALA A 492 -13.49 5.73 -14.85
C ALA A 492 -12.58 6.57 -13.93
N ASP A 493 -12.93 6.76 -12.65
CA ASP A 493 -12.02 7.40 -11.68
C ASP A 493 -12.15 6.79 -10.28
N ARG A 494 -11.01 6.56 -9.61
CA ARG A 494 -10.96 6.09 -8.20
C ARG A 494 -11.47 7.13 -7.21
N ASP A 495 -11.41 8.41 -7.58
CA ASP A 495 -11.73 9.52 -6.68
C ASP A 495 -13.23 9.86 -6.60
N TRP A 496 -14.10 9.13 -7.32
CA TRP A 496 -15.57 9.26 -7.26
C TRP A 496 -16.17 8.53 -6.04
N TYR A 497 -15.66 8.85 -4.84
CA TYR A 497 -16.03 8.21 -3.57
C TYR A 497 -17.53 8.33 -3.26
N SER A 498 -18.08 9.53 -3.39
CA SER A 498 -19.51 9.86 -3.43
C SER A 498 -19.82 10.77 -4.62
N ASP A 499 -21.10 11.05 -4.84
CA ASP A 499 -21.59 11.94 -5.89
C ASP A 499 -21.07 13.40 -5.75
N ASN A 500 -20.67 13.81 -4.54
CA ASN A 500 -20.04 15.11 -4.26
C ASN A 500 -18.64 15.25 -4.91
N GLU A 501 -17.95 14.15 -5.21
CA GLU A 501 -16.64 14.15 -5.88
C GLU A 501 -16.73 13.96 -7.40
N MET A 502 -17.93 13.74 -7.95
CA MET A 502 -18.11 13.51 -9.39
C MET A 502 -18.26 14.83 -10.17
N PRO A 503 -17.65 14.96 -11.37
CA PRO A 503 -17.92 16.08 -12.25
C PRO A 503 -19.37 16.00 -12.78
N PRO A 504 -20.07 17.14 -12.97
CA PRO A 504 -21.45 17.16 -13.46
C PRO A 504 -21.65 16.37 -14.77
N GLU A 505 -20.66 16.38 -15.65
CA GLU A 505 -20.65 15.65 -16.91
C GLU A 505 -20.75 14.13 -16.71
N ALA A 506 -20.10 13.57 -15.69
CA ALA A 506 -20.16 12.14 -15.38
C ALA A 506 -21.51 11.74 -14.77
N LEU A 507 -22.10 12.61 -13.93
CA LEU A 507 -23.44 12.43 -13.38
C LEU A 507 -24.51 12.47 -14.48
N ILE A 508 -24.40 13.42 -15.43
CA ILE A 508 -25.28 13.55 -16.60
C ILE A 508 -25.12 12.36 -17.56
N GLN A 509 -23.90 11.86 -17.75
CA GLN A 509 -23.62 10.65 -18.55
C GLN A 509 -24.07 9.35 -17.85
N GLY A 510 -24.55 9.42 -16.61
CA GLY A 510 -25.19 8.30 -15.91
C GLY A 510 -24.26 7.44 -15.06
N CYS A 511 -22.97 7.77 -14.96
CA CYS A 511 -22.07 7.09 -14.02
C CYS A 511 -22.57 7.22 -12.57
N LYS A 512 -22.10 6.30 -11.73
CA LYS A 512 -22.45 6.22 -10.31
C LYS A 512 -21.21 6.22 -9.45
N ASP A 513 -21.28 6.94 -8.35
CA ASP A 513 -20.24 6.98 -7.35
C ASP A 513 -20.02 5.60 -6.71
N ILE A 514 -18.83 5.41 -6.18
CA ILE A 514 -18.37 4.12 -5.66
C ILE A 514 -19.21 3.69 -4.45
N ALA A 515 -19.59 4.61 -3.56
CA ALA A 515 -20.46 4.28 -2.42
C ALA A 515 -21.86 3.82 -2.87
N TYR A 516 -22.45 4.44 -3.90
CA TYR A 516 -23.68 3.95 -4.52
C TYR A 516 -23.49 2.54 -5.12
N GLN A 517 -22.41 2.31 -5.86
CA GLN A 517 -22.13 1.02 -6.50
C GLN A 517 -21.97 -0.13 -5.49
N LEU A 518 -21.36 0.11 -4.33
CA LEU A 518 -21.24 -0.85 -3.21
C LEU A 518 -22.59 -1.45 -2.82
N MET A 519 -23.65 -0.64 -2.80
CA MET A 519 -24.98 -1.09 -2.38
C MET A 519 -25.77 -1.75 -3.52
N HIS A 520 -25.46 -1.45 -4.78
CA HIS A 520 -26.31 -1.79 -5.94
C HIS A 520 -25.80 -2.94 -6.82
N ASN A 521 -24.48 -3.03 -7.03
CA ASN A 521 -23.88 -3.97 -7.98
C ASN A 521 -23.86 -5.42 -7.45
N ILE A 522 -23.60 -5.57 -6.14
CA ILE A 522 -23.59 -6.84 -5.42
C ILE A 522 -24.32 -6.62 -4.09
N ARG A 523 -25.66 -6.61 -4.14
CA ARG A 523 -26.55 -6.14 -3.05
C ARG A 523 -26.49 -6.98 -1.76
N ASP A 524 -25.94 -8.17 -1.90
CA ASP A 524 -25.95 -9.27 -0.96
C ASP A 524 -24.53 -9.71 -0.53
N ILE A 525 -23.54 -8.81 -0.59
CA ILE A 525 -22.28 -8.99 0.17
C ILE A 525 -22.63 -9.19 1.65
N GLU A 526 -22.22 -10.33 2.22
CA GLU A 526 -22.54 -10.68 3.61
C GLU A 526 -21.77 -9.84 4.64
N VAL A 527 -20.52 -9.45 4.36
CA VAL A 527 -19.69 -8.68 5.30
C VAL A 527 -18.99 -7.52 4.60
N ILE A 528 -19.19 -6.30 5.09
CA ILE A 528 -18.47 -5.10 4.69
C ILE A 528 -17.97 -4.42 5.96
N MET A 529 -16.65 -4.29 6.15
CA MET A 529 -16.06 -3.63 7.31
C MET A 529 -14.87 -2.75 6.94
N GLY A 530 -14.81 -1.56 7.54
CA GLY A 530 -13.74 -0.58 7.38
C GLY A 530 -14.20 0.81 7.76
N GLY A 531 -13.60 1.86 7.18
CA GLY A 531 -14.07 3.24 7.31
C GLY A 531 -15.09 3.65 6.24
N GLY A 532 -15.48 4.93 6.23
CA GLY A 532 -16.11 5.60 5.10
C GLY A 532 -17.53 6.12 5.36
N ARG A 533 -17.95 6.32 6.62
CA ARG A 533 -19.33 6.72 6.98
C ARG A 533 -19.82 7.92 6.17
N LYS A 534 -18.99 8.95 5.96
CA LYS A 534 -19.45 10.23 5.37
C LYS A 534 -19.98 10.12 3.94
N TYR A 535 -19.46 9.18 3.15
CA TYR A 535 -19.87 8.95 1.76
C TYR A 535 -21.25 8.28 1.64
N MET A 536 -21.78 7.79 2.76
CA MET A 536 -23.07 7.08 2.84
C MET A 536 -24.24 7.99 3.23
N PHE A 537 -23.98 9.21 3.72
CA PHE A 537 -24.99 10.09 4.30
C PHE A 537 -25.16 11.41 3.55
N PRO A 538 -26.37 12.02 3.58
CA PRO A 538 -26.64 13.33 2.98
C PRO A 538 -25.73 14.45 3.49
N LYS A 539 -25.50 15.46 2.66
CA LYS A 539 -24.66 16.62 2.99
C LYS A 539 -25.05 17.24 4.33
N ASN A 540 -24.06 17.57 5.14
CA ASN A 540 -24.19 18.18 6.47
C ASN A 540 -24.84 17.29 7.56
N ARG A 541 -25.15 16.01 7.29
CA ARG A 541 -25.50 15.05 8.36
C ARG A 541 -24.31 14.92 9.30
N THR A 542 -24.51 15.11 10.61
CA THR A 542 -23.46 14.89 11.62
C THR A 542 -23.02 13.44 11.62
N ASP A 543 -21.70 13.23 11.80
CA ASP A 543 -21.19 11.91 12.14
C ASP A 543 -21.55 11.54 13.59
N VAL A 544 -21.63 10.25 13.87
CA VAL A 544 -22.05 9.69 15.18
C VAL A 544 -20.96 9.78 16.26
N GLU A 545 -19.69 9.89 15.85
CA GLU A 545 -18.54 9.91 16.75
C GLU A 545 -17.87 11.29 16.78
N TYR A 546 -17.92 11.99 15.64
CA TYR A 546 -17.30 13.29 15.42
C TYR A 546 -18.34 14.40 15.20
N GLU A 547 -19.35 14.49 16.06
CA GLU A 547 -20.50 15.43 15.92
C GLU A 547 -20.10 16.88 15.62
N MET A 548 -18.96 17.31 16.19
CA MET A 548 -18.44 18.68 16.12
C MET A 548 -17.44 18.92 14.96
N ASP A 549 -16.95 17.90 14.25
CA ASP A 549 -16.07 18.09 13.08
C ASP A 549 -16.88 18.20 11.78
N GLU A 550 -16.82 19.38 11.15
CA GLU A 550 -17.48 19.63 9.87
C GLU A 550 -16.92 18.75 8.73
N LYS A 551 -15.70 18.23 8.84
CA LYS A 551 -15.06 17.35 7.86
C LYS A 551 -15.50 15.88 7.95
N ALA A 552 -16.05 15.49 9.10
CA ALA A 552 -16.62 14.16 9.33
C ALA A 552 -18.05 14.03 8.81
N ARG A 553 -18.76 15.16 8.65
CA ARG A 553 -20.16 15.20 8.20
C ARG A 553 -20.35 14.54 6.83
N GLY A 554 -21.55 14.00 6.63
CA GLY A 554 -21.98 13.39 5.37
C GLY A 554 -21.76 14.31 4.16
N THR A 555 -21.41 13.72 3.01
CA THR A 555 -21.00 14.46 1.80
C THR A 555 -22.07 14.52 0.71
N ARG A 556 -22.98 13.54 0.65
CA ARG A 556 -23.81 13.28 -0.55
C ARG A 556 -24.73 14.44 -0.95
N LEU A 557 -24.75 14.80 -2.23
CA LEU A 557 -25.59 15.87 -2.77
C LEU A 557 -26.97 15.36 -3.21
N ASP A 558 -27.07 14.08 -3.58
CA ASP A 558 -28.30 13.39 -3.99
C ASP A 558 -29.34 13.19 -2.88
N GLY A 559 -28.98 13.47 -1.62
CA GLY A 559 -29.85 13.35 -0.46
C GLY A 559 -30.13 11.91 0.00
N LEU A 560 -29.43 10.91 -0.53
CA LEU A 560 -29.63 9.51 -0.13
C LEU A 560 -28.94 9.18 1.20
N ASN A 561 -29.59 8.33 2.01
CA ASN A 561 -28.92 7.55 3.05
C ASN A 561 -28.65 6.13 2.52
N LEU A 562 -27.42 5.85 2.09
CA LEU A 562 -27.05 4.57 1.52
C LEU A 562 -27.09 3.41 2.53
N ILE A 563 -27.02 3.70 3.84
CA ILE A 563 -27.21 2.68 4.88
C ILE A 563 -28.64 2.13 4.88
N ASP A 564 -29.64 3.00 4.66
CA ASP A 564 -31.04 2.58 4.58
C ASP A 564 -31.36 1.93 3.23
N VAL A 565 -30.71 2.36 2.15
CA VAL A 565 -30.73 1.64 0.86
C VAL A 565 -30.16 0.22 1.02
N TRP A 566 -29.00 0.07 1.66
CA TRP A 566 -28.37 -1.23 1.92
C TRP A 566 -29.27 -2.15 2.73
N LYS A 567 -29.94 -1.65 3.78
CA LYS A 567 -30.96 -2.38 4.56
C LYS A 567 -32.14 -2.79 3.69
N SER A 568 -32.65 -1.89 2.84
CA SER A 568 -33.84 -2.14 2.00
C SER A 568 -33.69 -3.31 1.03
N PHE A 569 -32.45 -3.65 0.64
CA PHE A 569 -32.14 -4.80 -0.21
C PHE A 569 -31.99 -6.13 0.54
N LYS A 570 -31.98 -6.15 1.88
CA LYS A 570 -31.81 -7.39 2.65
C LYS A 570 -33.14 -8.14 2.82
N PRO A 571 -33.16 -9.47 2.72
CA PRO A 571 -34.40 -10.24 2.89
C PRO A 571 -34.98 -10.07 4.30
N ARG A 572 -36.31 -9.85 4.42
CA ARG A 572 -36.98 -9.64 5.73
C ARG A 572 -36.87 -10.80 6.74
N HIS A 573 -36.37 -11.96 6.33
CA HIS A 573 -36.13 -13.13 7.17
C HIS A 573 -34.63 -13.32 7.52
N LYS A 574 -33.80 -12.30 7.26
CA LYS A 574 -32.35 -12.31 7.44
C LYS A 574 -31.91 -11.18 8.37
N HIS A 575 -30.98 -11.48 9.27
CA HIS A 575 -30.52 -10.55 10.30
C HIS A 575 -29.40 -9.66 9.75
N SER A 576 -29.76 -8.45 9.33
CA SER A 576 -28.84 -7.44 8.80
C SER A 576 -28.53 -6.34 9.81
N HIS A 577 -27.25 -6.20 10.16
CA HIS A 577 -26.77 -5.25 11.15
C HIS A 577 -25.92 -4.15 10.49
N TYR A 578 -26.21 -2.90 10.83
CA TYR A 578 -25.28 -1.78 10.64
C TYR A 578 -24.70 -1.43 12.01
N ILE A 579 -23.38 -1.29 12.09
CA ILE A 579 -22.64 -0.90 13.29
C ILE A 579 -21.59 0.16 12.94
N TRP A 580 -21.12 0.89 13.93
CA TRP A 580 -20.12 1.94 13.75
C TRP A 580 -18.97 1.90 14.76
N ASN A 581 -19.01 1.03 15.77
CA ASN A 581 -17.92 0.90 16.76
C ASN A 581 -17.63 -0.56 17.17
N ARG A 582 -16.48 -0.74 17.82
CA ARG A 582 -15.93 -1.99 18.36
C ARG A 582 -16.81 -2.62 19.44
N THR A 583 -17.47 -1.83 20.28
CA THR A 583 -18.35 -2.36 21.34
C THR A 583 -19.60 -3.00 20.74
N GLU A 584 -20.17 -2.40 19.70
CA GLU A 584 -21.24 -3.00 18.89
C GLU A 584 -20.74 -4.27 18.17
N LEU A 585 -19.56 -4.23 17.54
CA LEU A 585 -18.95 -5.39 16.88
C LEU A 585 -18.84 -6.59 17.83
N LEU A 586 -18.24 -6.40 19.01
CA LEU A 586 -18.00 -7.47 19.99
C LEU A 586 -19.26 -7.93 20.73
N ALA A 587 -20.37 -7.19 20.65
CA ALA A 587 -21.66 -7.57 21.21
C ALA A 587 -22.53 -8.42 20.27
N LEU A 588 -22.18 -8.54 18.99
CA LEU A 588 -22.91 -9.37 18.02
C LEU A 588 -22.65 -10.87 18.27
N ASP A 589 -23.72 -11.70 18.19
CA ASP A 589 -23.57 -13.14 17.98
C ASP A 589 -23.43 -13.44 16.48
N PRO A 590 -22.22 -13.77 15.97
CA PRO A 590 -22.00 -14.05 14.56
C PRO A 590 -22.76 -15.28 14.06
N HIS A 591 -23.24 -16.17 14.94
CA HIS A 591 -24.10 -17.28 14.51
C HIS A 591 -25.46 -16.77 13.99
N THR A 592 -26.00 -15.70 14.57
CA THR A 592 -27.27 -15.08 14.16
C THR A 592 -27.14 -14.10 13.00
N VAL A 593 -26.06 -13.31 12.93
CA VAL A 593 -25.88 -12.26 11.91
C VAL A 593 -25.77 -12.86 10.50
N ASP A 594 -26.66 -12.47 9.58
CA ASP A 594 -26.60 -12.87 8.17
C ASP A 594 -25.87 -11.84 7.29
N TYR A 595 -25.99 -10.56 7.63
CA TYR A 595 -25.37 -9.45 6.90
C TYR A 595 -24.81 -8.42 7.89
N LEU A 596 -23.58 -7.95 7.67
CA LEU A 596 -22.90 -6.96 8.49
C LEU A 596 -22.33 -5.82 7.63
N LEU A 597 -22.64 -4.58 8.01
CA LEU A 597 -22.01 -3.37 7.50
C LEU A 597 -21.44 -2.57 8.69
N GLY A 598 -20.14 -2.70 8.94
CA GLY A 598 -19.43 -1.98 10.00
C GLY A 598 -18.60 -0.83 9.44
N LEU A 599 -18.98 0.41 9.74
CA LEU A 599 -18.28 1.61 9.26
C LEU A 599 -17.72 2.41 10.43
N PHE A 600 -16.42 2.22 10.71
CA PHE A 600 -15.78 2.59 11.97
C PHE A 600 -15.21 4.01 12.01
N GLU A 601 -15.01 4.65 10.86
CA GLU A 601 -14.54 6.04 10.77
C GLU A 601 -15.29 6.82 9.67
N PRO A 602 -15.34 8.18 9.70
CA PRO A 602 -15.91 8.98 8.63
C PRO A 602 -15.14 8.85 7.31
N GLY A 603 -13.82 8.74 7.38
CA GLY A 603 -12.90 8.53 6.26
C GLY A 603 -12.27 7.14 6.31
N ASP A 604 -10.94 7.09 6.34
CA ASP A 604 -10.17 5.87 6.55
C ASP A 604 -10.04 5.58 8.06
N MET A 605 -9.84 4.32 8.48
CA MET A 605 -9.73 3.99 9.91
C MET A 605 -8.48 4.62 10.53
N GLN A 606 -8.43 4.83 11.86
CA GLN A 606 -7.21 5.31 12.51
C GLN A 606 -6.04 4.32 12.35
N TYR A 607 -4.80 4.82 12.24
CA TYR A 607 -3.59 3.97 12.27
C TYR A 607 -3.55 3.16 13.58
N GLU A 608 -3.05 1.92 13.57
CA GLU A 608 -2.97 1.04 14.76
C GLU A 608 -2.26 1.68 15.97
N LEU A 609 -1.22 2.51 15.74
CA LEU A 609 -0.53 3.26 16.81
C LEU A 609 -1.39 4.37 17.44
N ASN A 610 -2.45 4.81 16.77
CA ASN A 610 -3.35 5.89 17.19
C ASN A 610 -4.80 5.43 17.35
N ARG A 611 -5.08 4.13 17.14
CA ARG A 611 -6.41 3.53 17.14
C ARG A 611 -7.06 3.60 18.52
N ASN A 612 -8.32 4.05 18.59
CA ASN A 612 -9.05 4.10 19.84
C ASN A 612 -9.54 2.68 20.22
N ASN A 613 -8.78 1.97 21.07
CA ASN A 613 -9.11 0.62 21.52
C ASN A 613 -10.51 0.45 22.18
N VAL A 614 -11.26 1.53 22.44
CA VAL A 614 -12.66 1.50 22.89
C VAL A 614 -13.66 1.54 21.73
N THR A 615 -13.44 2.37 20.70
CA THR A 615 -14.39 2.57 19.57
C THR A 615 -13.96 1.93 18.26
N ASP A 616 -12.67 1.81 17.97
CA ASP A 616 -12.12 1.23 16.74
C ASP A 616 -11.71 -0.25 16.90
N PRO A 617 -12.27 -1.20 16.14
CA PRO A 617 -11.78 -2.57 16.10
C PRO A 617 -10.43 -2.67 15.37
N SER A 618 -9.56 -3.59 15.79
CA SER A 618 -8.34 -3.88 15.01
C SER A 618 -8.66 -4.67 13.73
N LEU A 619 -7.74 -4.68 12.77
CA LEU A 619 -7.89 -5.49 11.55
C LEU A 619 -8.07 -6.98 11.87
N SER A 620 -7.35 -7.49 12.88
CA SER A 620 -7.51 -8.87 13.37
C SER A 620 -8.93 -9.14 13.93
N GLU A 621 -9.53 -8.19 14.66
CA GLU A 621 -10.88 -8.32 15.21
C GLU A 621 -11.96 -8.31 14.11
N MET A 622 -11.79 -7.44 13.11
CA MET A 622 -12.67 -7.42 11.92
C MET A 622 -12.56 -8.73 11.12
N VAL A 623 -11.34 -9.25 10.91
CA VAL A 623 -11.14 -10.53 10.21
C VAL A 623 -11.76 -11.70 10.95
N GLU A 624 -11.66 -11.74 12.28
CA GLU A 624 -12.34 -12.76 13.09
C GLU A 624 -13.87 -12.70 12.90
N MET A 625 -14.49 -11.52 13.06
CA MET A 625 -15.94 -11.40 12.88
C MET A 625 -16.36 -11.80 11.46
N ALA A 626 -15.61 -11.37 10.44
CA ALA A 626 -15.88 -11.72 9.04
C ALA A 626 -15.86 -13.24 8.82
N ILE A 627 -14.82 -13.95 9.30
CA ILE A 627 -14.73 -15.40 9.13
C ILE A 627 -15.84 -16.12 9.92
N ARG A 628 -16.15 -15.69 11.15
CA ARG A 628 -17.24 -16.29 11.96
C ARG A 628 -18.61 -16.19 11.29
N ILE A 629 -18.88 -15.12 10.54
CA ILE A 629 -20.13 -14.96 9.75
C ILE A 629 -20.06 -15.79 8.45
N LEU A 630 -18.98 -15.67 7.68
CA LEU A 630 -18.86 -16.22 6.33
C LEU A 630 -18.74 -17.76 6.31
N ILE A 631 -18.10 -18.37 7.31
CA ILE A 631 -17.87 -19.82 7.38
C ILE A 631 -19.16 -20.64 7.49
N LYS A 632 -20.29 -19.99 7.84
CA LYS A 632 -21.62 -20.60 7.95
C LYS A 632 -22.16 -21.08 6.60
N ASN A 633 -21.66 -20.57 5.47
CA ASN A 633 -22.07 -21.05 4.15
C ASN A 633 -21.39 -22.39 3.82
N PRO A 634 -22.13 -23.50 3.60
CA PRO A 634 -21.53 -24.80 3.29
C PRO A 634 -20.78 -24.84 1.95
N LYS A 635 -21.05 -23.92 1.01
CA LYS A 635 -20.27 -23.73 -0.23
C LYS A 635 -18.92 -23.02 -0.02
N GLY A 636 -18.70 -22.51 1.19
CA GLY A 636 -17.57 -21.67 1.56
C GLY A 636 -17.72 -20.21 1.15
N PHE A 637 -16.61 -19.48 1.23
CA PHE A 637 -16.60 -18.03 1.07
C PHE A 637 -15.39 -17.48 0.29
N PHE A 638 -15.50 -16.25 -0.19
CA PHE A 638 -14.38 -15.39 -0.57
C PHE A 638 -14.29 -14.21 0.40
N LEU A 639 -13.09 -13.93 0.93
CA LEU A 639 -12.84 -12.79 1.81
C LEU A 639 -11.65 -11.99 1.30
N LEU A 640 -11.88 -10.71 1.00
CA LEU A 640 -10.82 -9.71 0.82
C LEU A 640 -10.53 -9.05 2.17
N VAL A 641 -9.25 -9.02 2.56
CA VAL A 641 -8.72 -8.32 3.73
C VAL A 641 -7.61 -7.37 3.26
N GLU A 642 -7.65 -6.13 3.70
CA GLU A 642 -6.70 -5.09 3.30
C GLU A 642 -6.05 -4.39 4.51
N GLY A 643 -4.72 -4.47 4.59
CA GLY A 643 -3.89 -3.63 5.46
C GLY A 643 -3.61 -2.28 4.78
N GLY A 644 -4.66 -1.52 4.48
CA GLY A 644 -4.61 -0.47 3.46
C GLY A 644 -3.92 0.82 3.90
N ARG A 645 -3.69 1.02 5.20
CA ARG A 645 -2.93 2.18 5.70
C ARG A 645 -1.41 1.97 5.75
N ILE A 646 -0.90 0.83 5.31
CA ILE A 646 0.55 0.63 5.08
C ILE A 646 1.04 1.68 4.06
N ASP A 647 0.36 1.77 2.91
CA ASP A 647 0.57 2.81 1.89
C ASP A 647 0.48 4.22 2.47
N HIS A 648 -0.63 4.56 3.14
CA HIS A 648 -0.83 5.90 3.70
C HIS A 648 0.34 6.30 4.63
N GLY A 649 0.86 5.37 5.43
CA GLY A 649 2.02 5.60 6.30
C GLY A 649 3.32 5.87 5.52
N HIS A 650 3.53 5.19 4.39
CA HIS A 650 4.66 5.43 3.49
C HIS A 650 4.52 6.75 2.72
N HIS A 651 3.35 7.02 2.13
CA HIS A 651 2.98 8.30 1.51
C HIS A 651 3.26 9.50 2.43
N GLU A 652 2.92 9.41 3.72
CA GLU A 652 3.19 10.46 4.71
C GLU A 652 4.68 10.55 5.14
N GLY A 653 5.56 9.66 4.66
CA GLY A 653 6.96 9.52 5.07
C GLY A 653 7.14 8.89 6.47
N LYS A 654 6.05 8.44 7.10
CA LYS A 654 5.96 7.97 8.48
C LYS A 654 6.11 6.46 8.54
N ALA A 655 7.34 5.96 8.33
CA ALA A 655 7.60 4.53 8.34
C ALA A 655 7.17 3.81 9.63
N LYS A 656 7.13 4.51 10.78
CA LYS A 656 6.65 3.94 12.04
C LYS A 656 5.14 3.62 12.04
N GLN A 657 4.32 4.40 11.32
CA GLN A 657 2.93 4.07 11.07
C GLN A 657 2.82 2.86 10.11
N ALA A 658 3.47 2.94 8.94
CA ALA A 658 3.40 1.91 7.90
C ALA A 658 3.82 0.50 8.39
N LEU A 659 4.90 0.42 9.16
CA LEU A 659 5.37 -0.87 9.69
C LEU A 659 4.49 -1.40 10.83
N HIS A 660 3.81 -0.55 11.60
CA HIS A 660 2.85 -1.02 12.60
C HIS A 660 1.56 -1.55 11.96
N GLU A 661 1.06 -0.91 10.89
CA GLU A 661 -0.02 -1.46 10.06
C GLU A 661 0.37 -2.84 9.47
N ALA A 662 1.58 -2.98 8.94
CA ALA A 662 2.07 -4.25 8.40
C ALA A 662 2.18 -5.36 9.47
N VAL A 663 2.49 -5.01 10.72
CA VAL A 663 2.51 -5.95 11.84
C VAL A 663 1.09 -6.36 12.28
N GLU A 664 0.11 -5.44 12.24
CA GLU A 664 -1.30 -5.76 12.52
C GLU A 664 -1.94 -6.58 11.39
N MET A 665 -1.61 -6.30 10.13
CA MET A 665 -1.97 -7.17 9.00
C MET A 665 -1.41 -8.58 9.16
N ASP A 666 -0.16 -8.75 9.61
CA ASP A 666 0.42 -10.08 9.85
C ASP A 666 -0.23 -10.82 11.03
N ARG A 667 -0.73 -10.10 12.06
CA ARG A 667 -1.60 -10.70 13.09
C ARG A 667 -2.95 -11.13 12.52
N ALA A 668 -3.54 -10.37 11.60
CA ALA A 668 -4.80 -10.74 10.97
C ALA A 668 -4.67 -12.01 10.09
N ILE A 669 -3.51 -12.22 9.45
CA ILE A 669 -3.17 -13.46 8.74
C ILE A 669 -3.01 -14.64 9.72
N GLU A 670 -2.42 -14.39 10.89
CA GLU A 670 -2.24 -15.38 11.97
C GLU A 670 -3.61 -15.79 12.58
N GLN A 671 -4.49 -14.80 12.80
CA GLN A 671 -5.87 -14.99 13.24
C GLN A 671 -6.67 -15.84 12.25
N ALA A 672 -6.71 -15.47 10.96
CA ALA A 672 -7.40 -16.26 9.94
C ALA A 672 -6.84 -17.68 9.78
N GLY A 673 -5.52 -17.84 9.95
CA GLY A 673 -4.85 -19.14 9.96
C GLY A 673 -5.26 -20.05 11.11
N SER A 674 -5.63 -19.48 12.27
CA SER A 674 -6.16 -20.25 13.40
C SER A 674 -7.62 -20.70 13.21
N MET A 675 -8.35 -20.05 12.30
CA MET A 675 -9.80 -20.23 12.09
C MET A 675 -10.17 -21.03 10.84
N THR A 676 -9.19 -21.42 10.00
CA THR A 676 -9.44 -22.06 8.71
C THR A 676 -8.50 -23.25 8.45
N SER A 677 -8.91 -24.20 7.61
CA SER A 677 -8.12 -25.40 7.32
C SER A 677 -7.31 -25.24 6.04
N VAL A 678 -6.01 -25.54 6.10
CA VAL A 678 -5.15 -25.62 4.89
C VAL A 678 -5.57 -26.73 3.92
N GLU A 679 -6.49 -27.62 4.30
CA GLU A 679 -7.06 -28.64 3.41
C GLU A 679 -8.19 -28.11 2.52
N ASP A 680 -8.93 -27.07 2.95
CA ASP A 680 -10.11 -26.53 2.24
C ASP A 680 -10.04 -25.03 1.92
N THR A 681 -9.03 -24.33 2.47
CA THR A 681 -8.91 -22.87 2.41
C THR A 681 -7.61 -22.47 1.72
N LEU A 682 -7.72 -21.79 0.57
CA LEU A 682 -6.60 -21.11 -0.06
C LEU A 682 -6.42 -19.73 0.59
N THR A 683 -5.28 -19.49 1.23
CA THR A 683 -4.87 -18.15 1.65
C THR A 683 -3.79 -17.63 0.71
N VAL A 684 -4.00 -16.44 0.15
CA VAL A 684 -2.99 -15.69 -0.60
C VAL A 684 -2.72 -14.37 0.11
N VAL A 685 -1.45 -14.03 0.30
CA VAL A 685 -0.99 -12.73 0.80
C VAL A 685 -0.18 -12.07 -0.31
N THR A 686 -0.44 -10.81 -0.62
CA THR A 686 0.33 -10.03 -1.61
C THR A 686 0.32 -8.55 -1.22
N ALA A 687 1.19 -7.77 -1.84
CA ALA A 687 0.94 -6.36 -2.02
C ALA A 687 0.39 -6.08 -3.42
N ASP A 688 -0.02 -4.85 -3.67
CA ASP A 688 -0.42 -4.37 -4.97
C ASP A 688 0.70 -3.58 -5.68
N HIS A 689 1.42 -2.75 -4.93
CA HIS A 689 2.67 -2.09 -5.30
C HIS A 689 3.62 -1.99 -4.10
N SER A 690 4.77 -1.36 -4.30
CA SER A 690 5.75 -1.07 -3.26
C SER A 690 5.75 0.44 -2.95
N HIS A 691 6.80 0.92 -2.30
CA HIS A 691 7.14 2.34 -2.11
C HIS A 691 8.61 2.57 -2.45
N VAL A 692 9.05 3.82 -2.60
CA VAL A 692 10.50 4.14 -2.62
C VAL A 692 11.12 4.11 -1.21
N PHE A 693 10.59 3.23 -0.35
CA PHE A 693 11.00 2.92 1.01
C PHE A 693 12.24 2.00 1.04
N THR A 694 13.26 2.43 1.77
CA THR A 694 14.52 1.68 1.93
C THR A 694 14.92 1.59 3.40
N PHE A 695 15.61 0.51 3.78
CA PHE A 695 16.34 0.41 5.04
C PHE A 695 17.78 -0.06 4.76
N GLY A 696 18.76 0.47 5.51
CA GLY A 696 20.18 0.23 5.24
C GLY A 696 21.11 0.86 6.29
N GLY A 697 22.24 1.41 5.84
CA GLY A 697 23.21 2.08 6.72
C GLY A 697 24.12 1.17 7.55
N TYR A 698 24.13 -0.14 7.30
CA TYR A 698 24.95 -1.14 8.03
C TYR A 698 24.67 -1.17 9.54
N THR A 699 23.40 -1.08 9.94
CA THR A 699 22.99 -1.18 11.35
C THR A 699 23.43 -2.50 12.01
N PRO A 700 23.82 -2.48 13.29
CA PRO A 700 24.13 -3.70 14.03
C PRO A 700 22.88 -4.57 14.22
N ARG A 701 23.10 -5.87 14.43
CA ARG A 701 22.04 -6.84 14.75
C ARG A 701 21.28 -6.40 16.00
N GLY A 702 19.95 -6.39 15.96
CA GLY A 702 19.09 -5.94 17.05
C GLY A 702 18.97 -4.42 17.22
N ASN A 703 19.51 -3.63 16.28
CA ASN A 703 19.25 -2.18 16.23
C ASN A 703 17.77 -1.93 15.93
N SER A 704 17.15 -0.97 16.63
CA SER A 704 15.79 -0.52 16.30
C SER A 704 15.66 -0.24 14.80
N ILE A 705 14.61 -0.74 14.15
CA ILE A 705 14.38 -0.50 12.72
C ILE A 705 14.21 0.99 12.38
N PHE A 706 13.80 1.81 13.36
CA PHE A 706 13.72 3.28 13.29
C PHE A 706 15.00 3.99 13.76
N GLY A 707 16.02 3.24 14.17
CA GLY A 707 17.25 3.77 14.73
C GLY A 707 18.17 4.44 13.72
N LEU A 708 19.27 5.01 14.22
CA LEU A 708 20.33 5.59 13.40
C LEU A 708 21.23 4.50 12.81
N ALA A 709 21.86 4.82 11.69
CA ALA A 709 23.05 4.10 11.24
C ALA A 709 24.21 4.31 12.25
N PRO A 710 25.09 3.31 12.47
CA PRO A 710 26.23 3.42 13.40
C PRO A 710 27.35 4.34 12.88
N MET A 711 27.17 4.98 11.73
CA MET A 711 28.11 5.90 11.10
C MET A 711 27.43 7.22 10.75
N VAL A 712 28.16 8.32 10.84
CA VAL A 712 27.77 9.59 10.22
C VAL A 712 28.08 9.56 8.72
N SER A 713 27.40 10.40 7.95
CA SER A 713 27.77 10.70 6.56
C SER A 713 29.25 11.08 6.46
N ASP A 714 29.99 10.46 5.55
CA ASP A 714 31.39 10.81 5.29
C ASP A 714 31.53 12.22 4.68
N THR A 715 30.45 12.76 4.13
CA THR A 715 30.41 13.99 3.35
C THR A 715 29.94 15.19 4.18
N ASP A 716 28.78 15.11 4.83
CA ASP A 716 28.22 16.22 5.65
C ASP A 716 28.42 16.06 7.16
N LYS A 717 29.06 14.96 7.59
CA LYS A 717 29.38 14.60 8.98
C LYS A 717 28.18 14.50 9.93
N LYS A 718 26.95 14.49 9.42
CA LYS A 718 25.74 14.30 10.23
C LYS A 718 25.27 12.83 10.20
N PRO A 719 24.67 12.33 11.28
CA PRO A 719 24.02 11.02 11.30
C PRO A 719 22.83 10.94 10.33
N PHE A 720 22.33 9.73 10.11
CA PHE A 720 21.14 9.44 9.32
C PHE A 720 20.43 8.22 9.90
N THR A 721 19.12 8.11 9.66
CA THR A 721 18.30 6.95 10.06
C THR A 721 18.60 5.74 9.18
N ALA A 722 18.40 4.55 9.72
CA ALA A 722 18.47 3.30 8.97
C ALA A 722 17.47 3.28 7.81
N ILE A 723 16.27 3.81 8.06
CA ILE A 723 15.21 4.04 7.07
C ILE A 723 15.43 5.36 6.33
N LEU A 724 15.26 5.34 5.01
CA LEU A 724 15.22 6.51 4.11
C LEU A 724 14.22 6.28 2.97
N TYR A 725 13.70 7.37 2.39
CA TYR A 725 12.83 7.31 1.20
C TYR A 725 13.50 7.94 -0.03
N GLY A 726 13.13 7.49 -1.23
CA GLY A 726 13.56 8.12 -2.49
C GLY A 726 13.04 9.55 -2.66
N ASN A 727 11.79 9.80 -2.25
CA ASN A 727 11.14 11.11 -2.31
C ASN A 727 10.11 11.26 -1.17
N GLY A 728 9.31 12.34 -1.17
CA GLY A 728 8.24 12.55 -0.19
C GLY A 728 8.48 13.68 0.80
N PRO A 729 7.61 13.83 1.83
CA PRO A 729 7.56 15.01 2.69
C PRO A 729 8.70 15.11 3.72
N GLY A 730 9.46 14.02 3.94
CA GLY A 730 10.63 14.01 4.85
C GLY A 730 11.86 14.77 4.34
N TYR A 731 11.85 15.29 3.10
CA TYR A 731 12.92 16.16 2.59
C TYR A 731 12.95 17.48 3.37
N LYS A 732 14.09 17.78 4.01
CA LYS A 732 14.28 19.03 4.76
C LYS A 732 15.67 19.61 4.60
N VAL A 733 15.71 20.93 4.46
CA VAL A 733 16.93 21.74 4.45
C VAL A 733 16.83 22.77 5.57
N VAL A 734 17.81 22.76 6.49
CA VAL A 734 17.91 23.65 7.65
C VAL A 734 19.23 24.41 7.55
N GLY A 735 19.17 25.74 7.55
CA GLY A 735 20.38 26.59 7.41
C GLY A 735 21.08 26.48 6.05
N GLY A 736 20.46 25.86 5.03
CA GLY A 736 21.08 25.56 3.74
C GLY A 736 21.69 24.15 3.64
N GLU A 737 21.61 23.34 4.70
CA GLU A 737 22.16 21.99 4.76
C GLU A 737 21.08 20.94 5.10
N ARG A 738 21.39 19.64 5.00
CA ARG A 738 20.52 18.56 5.49
C ARG A 738 20.24 18.70 6.99
N GLU A 739 19.00 18.43 7.41
CA GLU A 739 18.61 18.36 8.83
C GLU A 739 19.48 17.33 9.59
N ASN A 740 20.05 17.73 10.73
CA ASN A 740 20.77 16.81 11.60
C ASN A 740 19.78 16.01 12.45
N VAL A 741 19.62 14.72 12.15
CA VAL A 741 18.61 13.86 12.79
C VAL A 741 18.78 13.71 14.31
N SER A 742 19.98 13.94 14.86
CA SER A 742 20.18 13.94 16.33
C SER A 742 19.67 15.20 17.04
N MET A 743 19.11 16.17 16.31
CA MET A 743 18.49 17.39 16.87
C MET A 743 16.96 17.36 16.80
N VAL A 744 16.36 16.23 16.39
CA VAL A 744 14.91 16.02 16.31
C VAL A 744 14.54 14.68 16.95
N ASP A 745 13.30 14.55 17.40
CA ASP A 745 12.78 13.24 17.84
C ASP A 745 12.48 12.36 16.61
N TYR A 746 13.46 11.55 16.23
CA TYR A 746 13.33 10.54 15.18
C TYR A 746 12.68 9.23 15.66
N ALA A 747 12.38 9.09 16.96
CA ALA A 747 11.68 7.95 17.53
C ALA A 747 10.14 8.17 17.62
N HIS A 748 9.70 9.42 17.49
CA HIS A 748 8.29 9.83 17.46
C HIS A 748 7.47 9.09 16.39
N ASP A 749 6.22 8.73 16.71
CA ASP A 749 5.32 7.94 15.83
C ASP A 749 5.06 8.62 14.48
N ASN A 750 5.05 9.95 14.48
CA ASN A 750 4.83 10.78 13.30
C ASN A 750 6.13 11.39 12.74
N TYR A 751 7.31 10.84 13.06
CA TYR A 751 8.57 11.24 12.43
C TYR A 751 8.55 10.90 10.93
N GLN A 752 8.89 11.88 10.10
CA GLN A 752 9.03 11.72 8.66
C GLN A 752 10.49 11.45 8.31
N ALA A 753 10.79 10.23 7.89
CA ALA A 753 12.15 9.82 7.57
C ALA A 753 12.69 10.58 6.34
N GLN A 754 13.98 10.92 6.35
CA GLN A 754 14.57 11.79 5.34
C GLN A 754 14.44 11.20 3.93
N SER A 755 14.14 12.07 2.96
CA SER A 755 14.02 11.71 1.55
C SER A 755 14.91 12.55 0.64
N ALA A 756 15.19 12.08 -0.59
CA ALA A 756 16.09 12.76 -1.51
C ALA A 756 15.42 13.83 -2.40
N VAL A 757 14.11 13.75 -2.63
CA VAL A 757 13.33 14.70 -3.44
C VAL A 757 12.06 15.15 -2.69
N PRO A 758 11.82 16.45 -2.51
CA PRO A 758 10.63 16.95 -1.81
C PRO A 758 9.36 16.74 -2.62
N LEU A 759 8.38 16.07 -2.02
CA LEU A 759 6.99 15.99 -2.49
C LEU A 759 6.04 16.11 -1.29
N ARG A 760 4.75 16.37 -1.53
CA ARG A 760 3.74 16.40 -0.45
C ARG A 760 3.41 15.00 0.10
N HIS A 761 3.44 14.02 -0.80
CA HIS A 761 3.33 12.60 -0.52
C HIS A 761 4.51 11.91 -1.21
N GLU A 762 5.04 10.86 -0.59
CA GLU A 762 5.99 9.94 -1.22
C GLU A 762 5.31 9.14 -2.35
N THR A 763 6.06 8.61 -3.32
CA THR A 763 5.51 7.84 -4.45
C THR A 763 5.69 6.33 -4.28
N HIS A 764 4.71 5.56 -4.77
CA HIS A 764 4.82 4.10 -4.88
C HIS A 764 6.12 3.64 -5.59
N GLY A 765 6.51 2.41 -5.29
CA GLY A 765 7.58 1.66 -5.94
C GLY A 765 7.01 0.75 -7.03
N GLY A 766 7.63 0.78 -8.22
CA GLY A 766 7.22 0.01 -9.39
C GLY A 766 7.95 -1.32 -9.57
N GLU A 767 8.67 -1.80 -8.56
CA GLU A 767 9.29 -3.13 -8.56
C GLU A 767 8.29 -4.27 -8.29
N ASP A 768 8.74 -5.50 -8.53
CA ASP A 768 7.94 -6.69 -8.27
C ASP A 768 7.70 -6.90 -6.77
N VAL A 769 6.44 -7.17 -6.40
CA VAL A 769 6.04 -7.48 -5.01
C VAL A 769 5.90 -8.98 -4.79
N ALA A 770 6.03 -9.41 -3.53
CA ALA A 770 5.92 -10.82 -3.17
C ALA A 770 4.47 -11.29 -3.05
N ILE A 771 4.20 -12.49 -3.58
CA ILE A 771 2.98 -13.27 -3.33
C ILE A 771 3.38 -14.44 -2.43
N PHE A 772 2.66 -14.66 -1.34
CA PHE A 772 2.80 -15.82 -0.45
C PHE A 772 1.50 -16.65 -0.51
N ALA A 773 1.58 -17.97 -0.68
CA ALA A 773 0.38 -18.82 -0.81
C ALA A 773 0.44 -20.11 0.05
N ARG A 774 -0.70 -20.47 0.65
CA ARG A 774 -0.92 -21.75 1.34
C ARG A 774 -2.32 -22.31 1.06
N GLY A 775 -2.46 -23.63 1.14
CA GLY A 775 -3.73 -24.33 0.94
C GLY A 775 -3.89 -24.94 -0.47
N PRO A 776 -5.12 -25.25 -0.89
CA PRO A 776 -5.39 -25.94 -2.16
C PRO A 776 -4.94 -25.13 -3.38
N MET A 777 -4.26 -25.80 -4.31
CA MET A 777 -3.65 -25.21 -5.52
C MET A 777 -2.65 -24.07 -5.30
N ALA A 778 -2.25 -23.77 -4.05
CA ALA A 778 -1.30 -22.70 -3.73
C ALA A 778 0.08 -22.87 -4.40
N HIS A 779 0.43 -24.11 -4.77
CA HIS A 779 1.64 -24.48 -5.49
C HIS A 779 1.73 -23.90 -6.92
N LEU A 780 0.63 -23.38 -7.47
CA LEU A 780 0.61 -22.70 -8.78
C LEU A 780 1.21 -21.28 -8.71
N LEU A 781 1.34 -20.69 -7.52
CA LEU A 781 1.96 -19.38 -7.31
C LEU A 781 3.46 -19.55 -7.04
N HIS A 782 4.23 -19.74 -8.11
CA HIS A 782 5.69 -19.94 -8.06
C HIS A 782 6.42 -19.21 -9.20
N GLY A 783 7.57 -18.59 -8.90
CA GLY A 783 8.38 -17.89 -9.91
C GLY A 783 8.00 -16.42 -10.05
N VAL A 784 7.74 -15.94 -11.28
CA VAL A 784 7.44 -14.53 -11.56
C VAL A 784 6.24 -14.44 -12.51
N HIS A 785 5.20 -13.71 -12.12
CA HIS A 785 3.93 -13.60 -12.85
C HIS A 785 3.56 -12.14 -13.16
N GLU A 786 2.60 -11.95 -14.07
CA GLU A 786 1.81 -10.72 -14.07
C GLU A 786 0.87 -10.73 -12.87
N GLN A 787 0.69 -9.58 -12.21
CA GLN A 787 -0.21 -9.46 -11.06
C GLN A 787 -1.64 -9.96 -11.32
N ASN A 788 -2.13 -9.85 -12.57
CA ASN A 788 -3.46 -10.32 -12.93
C ASN A 788 -3.61 -11.85 -12.97
N TYR A 789 -2.53 -12.61 -12.77
CA TYR A 789 -2.58 -14.07 -12.61
C TYR A 789 -3.20 -14.51 -11.27
N ILE A 790 -3.06 -13.71 -10.21
CA ILE A 790 -3.49 -14.00 -8.84
C ILE A 790 -4.97 -14.47 -8.78
N PRO A 791 -5.96 -13.71 -9.27
CA PRO A 791 -7.36 -14.12 -9.21
C PRO A 791 -7.68 -15.28 -10.16
N HIS A 792 -6.91 -15.50 -11.23
CA HIS A 792 -7.10 -16.69 -12.07
C HIS A 792 -6.73 -17.98 -11.35
N VAL A 793 -5.63 -17.99 -10.58
CA VAL A 793 -5.27 -19.13 -9.71
C VAL A 793 -6.33 -19.35 -8.62
N MET A 794 -6.76 -18.29 -7.95
CA MET A 794 -7.77 -18.38 -6.89
C MET A 794 -9.12 -18.85 -7.43
N ALA A 795 -9.52 -18.39 -8.62
CA ALA A 795 -10.74 -18.82 -9.29
C ALA A 795 -10.67 -20.28 -9.77
N TYR A 796 -9.51 -20.72 -10.25
CA TYR A 796 -9.23 -22.11 -10.60
C TYR A 796 -9.31 -23.03 -9.39
N ALA A 797 -8.63 -22.68 -8.30
CA ALA A 797 -8.65 -23.42 -7.04
C ALA A 797 -10.06 -23.60 -6.47
N ALA A 798 -10.88 -22.55 -6.55
CA ALA A 798 -12.22 -22.53 -5.98
C ALA A 798 -13.35 -22.93 -6.95
N CYS A 799 -13.01 -23.30 -8.19
CA CYS A 799 -13.97 -23.72 -9.24
C CYS A 799 -15.00 -22.63 -9.59
N ILE A 800 -14.58 -21.37 -9.69
CA ILE A 800 -15.45 -20.20 -9.93
C ILE A 800 -15.05 -19.41 -11.20
N GLY A 801 -15.90 -18.48 -11.60
CA GLY A 801 -15.68 -17.66 -12.80
C GLY A 801 -15.61 -18.51 -14.06
N ALA A 802 -14.57 -18.34 -14.85
CA ALA A 802 -14.31 -19.15 -16.05
C ALA A 802 -13.91 -20.61 -15.76
N ASN A 803 -13.50 -20.95 -14.52
CA ASN A 803 -12.90 -22.24 -14.18
C ASN A 803 -13.90 -23.25 -13.56
N ARG A 804 -15.21 -23.01 -13.66
CA ARG A 804 -16.25 -23.84 -13.03
C ARG A 804 -16.18 -25.33 -13.40
N ASP A 805 -15.88 -25.62 -14.66
CA ASP A 805 -15.92 -26.99 -15.18
C ASP A 805 -14.65 -27.82 -14.84
N HIS A 806 -13.57 -27.17 -14.40
CA HIS A 806 -12.33 -27.85 -13.97
C HIS A 806 -12.65 -28.98 -12.96
N CYS A 807 -13.41 -28.64 -11.94
CA CYS A 807 -13.72 -29.53 -10.81
C CYS A 807 -14.92 -30.45 -11.07
N ALA A 808 -15.74 -30.17 -12.09
CA ALA A 808 -16.83 -31.06 -12.49
C ALA A 808 -16.28 -32.43 -12.93
N SER A 809 -15.13 -32.43 -13.61
CA SER A 809 -14.42 -33.66 -14.01
C SER A 809 -14.04 -34.56 -12.83
N ALA A 810 -13.50 -33.99 -11.74
CA ALA A 810 -13.05 -34.74 -10.57
C ALA A 810 -14.19 -35.47 -9.82
N SER A 811 -15.42 -34.94 -9.89
CA SER A 811 -16.58 -35.60 -9.29
C SER A 811 -17.00 -36.90 -10.01
N SER A 812 -16.63 -37.06 -11.29
CA SER A 812 -16.99 -38.23 -12.10
C SER A 812 -16.17 -39.50 -11.79
N SER A 813 -14.99 -39.34 -11.16
CA SER A 813 -14.07 -40.44 -10.80
C SER A 813 -14.19 -40.91 -9.35
N GLY A 814 -15.13 -40.38 -8.58
CA GLY A 814 -15.19 -40.50 -7.11
C GLY A 814 -16.16 -41.52 -6.52
N SER A 815 -16.92 -42.24 -7.34
CA SER A 815 -17.93 -43.22 -6.86
C SER A 815 -17.43 -44.66 -6.99
N PRO A 816 -16.84 -45.26 -5.94
CA PRO A 816 -16.69 -46.71 -5.90
C PRO A 816 -18.09 -47.33 -5.90
N SER A 817 -18.38 -48.20 -6.87
CA SER A 817 -19.59 -49.02 -6.81
C SER A 817 -19.56 -49.85 -5.51
N PRO A 818 -20.68 -49.99 -4.79
CA PRO A 818 -20.72 -50.83 -3.61
C PRO A 818 -20.38 -52.27 -4.01
N GLY A 819 -19.19 -52.72 -3.62
CA GLY A 819 -18.72 -54.07 -3.94
C GLY A 819 -19.68 -55.13 -3.38
N PRO A 820 -19.78 -56.32 -4.02
CA PRO A 820 -20.80 -57.33 -3.70
C PRO A 820 -20.74 -57.89 -2.27
N LEU A 821 -19.72 -57.53 -1.48
CA LEU A 821 -19.54 -57.93 -0.09
C LEU A 821 -20.67 -57.42 0.84
N LEU A 822 -21.28 -56.26 0.55
CA LEU A 822 -22.37 -55.72 1.37
C LEU A 822 -23.71 -56.45 1.22
N LEU A 823 -23.87 -57.26 0.17
CA LEU A 823 -25.07 -58.09 -0.04
C LEU A 823 -25.03 -59.40 0.76
N LEU A 824 -23.87 -59.81 1.26
CA LEU A 824 -23.70 -61.07 2.03
C LEU A 824 -24.06 -60.95 3.51
N LEU A 825 -24.09 -59.74 4.08
CA LEU A 825 -24.44 -59.50 5.49
C LEU A 825 -25.95 -59.41 5.75
N ALA A 826 -26.78 -59.45 4.71
CA ALA A 826 -28.25 -59.38 4.82
C ALA A 826 -28.95 -60.76 4.91
N LEU A 827 -28.20 -61.86 4.97
CA LEU A 827 -28.72 -63.24 4.85
C LEU A 827 -28.28 -64.19 5.98
N LEU A 828 -28.25 -63.69 7.22
CA LEU A 828 -28.18 -64.53 8.42
C LEU A 828 -29.52 -64.43 9.19
N PRO A 829 -30.33 -65.51 9.24
CA PRO A 829 -31.62 -65.51 9.93
C PRO A 829 -31.48 -65.69 11.45
N LEU A 830 -32.59 -65.51 12.17
CA LEU A 830 -32.69 -65.73 13.63
C LEU A 830 -32.22 -67.15 14.01
N GLY A 831 -31.33 -67.25 15.01
CA GLY A 831 -30.61 -68.48 15.33
C GLY A 831 -30.44 -68.76 16.83
N ILE A 832 -31.56 -69.09 17.49
CA ILE A 832 -31.62 -69.85 18.77
C ILE A 832 -31.24 -69.08 20.06
N LEU A 833 -31.91 -69.47 21.16
CA LEU A 833 -31.74 -68.97 22.53
C LEU A 833 -30.47 -69.55 23.18
N PHE A 834 -29.83 -68.78 24.08
CA PHE A 834 -29.66 -69.20 25.48
C PHE A 834 -29.35 -67.99 26.39
#